data_AF-A0A7Y0H2X6-F1
#
_entry.id   AF-A0A7Y0H2X6-F1
#
_cell.length_a   1.000
_cell.length_b   1.000
_cell.length_c   1.000
_cell.angle_alpha   90.00
_cell.angle_beta   90.00
_cell.angle_gamma   90.00
#
_symmetry.space_group_name_H-M   'P 1'
#
loop_
_entity.id
_entity.type
_entity.pdbx_description
1 polymer ?
#
loop_
_entity_poly.entity_id
_entity_poly.type
_entity_poly.pdbx_seq_one_letter_code
_entity_poly.pdbx_strand_id
1 'polypeptide(L)'
;MPGHFTHVYTARQLAEWLAHQESFNPLDSGENAPGIFGGLQGLDPARCSAVMTKWPVYTNIGAIGPDLFFFCQDYGSGPLGAFEFQDDLIMLAMAIYYWVDKAKDEEWEPLLAILAEVDQTFARIVRLLIKLKKIWDDFVKVWDATIGPIVSTAAEILDDLTGGILSAAGQAIDELITALKLVAEQELLTFADIFSWFSLKMRSGWDEQSFVWSDMLHYRKTTEMARNLFIEAQRQFDEDGDADKFERFQAFNLGWVAHLGTDTIDHSFVNEQCGGPFRTHWQRHHLIENHIDASNYRQAGAGGVLASDALAANEVYPDLSRSAFVYAVALDDEHPNGWTRPATLPADRAAAKAAVDQDGFMPTWLANGIVRALKATYHDGHSVEPANLGGGVFQSGLGGVKGKLQQILDDAGIHLDRPLDDVLTAVAPDPGFDVPYGYPLPWQVQTSYRFMISFYRLSFWGGFDLDKPKKPDFITWPPASDFEDLASVPDFSGPSSGDALQDVCSAIKSFFDWLAHEAEAIAKLVGDLIKAVASPGTYPIRWGLYQLAMWAWDIVNNTHEILAHTGFLLPHGELSKDGELVQPNEIDHSLIQLGNTVDQAFLQALSDATDPFGHLDRDPSLIIEPTNPRNDQYPFLPVRPRQLGSEDADEFHRPWAYPILSRRPDKHTYGTPTELSDVQAELDYARVDPRTQALVHKLLGRHEGRTISGPYPSGAMPHDVFFRTDKPVVPGERTSYERAAAPAVTDALNEQAIGHDPTTDHSPLGDAIPFSSYLMGRVLDPDGGPVPDFNLDADRGYGYRCWDWIRGDATGENGRHKPYTKPVVESEGSPDWHGASPDAVQQPIRTRYLDTVKGKD
;
A
#
# COMPACT_ATOMS: atom_id res chain seq x y z
N MET A 1 0.88 2.01 -2.18
CA MET A 1 -0.22 1.95 -1.21
C MET A 1 -0.39 0.51 -0.80
N PRO A 2 -0.29 0.20 0.49
CA PRO A 2 -0.47 -1.17 0.96
C PRO A 2 -1.89 -1.65 0.69
N GLY A 3 -2.05 -2.98 0.62
CA GLY A 3 -3.36 -3.56 0.84
C GLY A 3 -3.82 -3.28 2.27
N HIS A 4 -5.14 -3.21 2.48
CA HIS A 4 -5.72 -2.98 3.81
C HIS A 4 -6.57 -4.17 4.29
N PHE A 5 -6.39 -5.36 3.70
CA PHE A 5 -7.08 -6.57 4.11
C PHE A 5 -6.67 -6.98 5.53
N THR A 6 -5.38 -6.95 5.86
CA THR A 6 -4.86 -7.35 7.18
C THR A 6 -5.43 -6.50 8.31
N HIS A 7 -5.53 -5.19 8.13
CA HIS A 7 -6.15 -4.29 9.11
C HIS A 7 -7.63 -4.58 9.31
N VAL A 8 -8.39 -4.67 8.20
CA VAL A 8 -9.84 -4.96 8.24
C VAL A 8 -10.09 -6.34 8.84
N TYR A 9 -9.31 -7.35 8.47
CA TYR A 9 -9.39 -8.68 9.04
C TYR A 9 -9.09 -8.66 10.54
N THR A 10 -8.05 -7.94 10.98
CA THR A 10 -7.74 -7.79 12.41
C THR A 10 -8.89 -7.15 13.18
N ALA A 11 -9.47 -6.07 12.67
CA ALA A 11 -10.61 -5.40 13.32
C ALA A 11 -11.84 -6.33 13.44
N ARG A 12 -12.08 -7.17 12.44
CA ARG A 12 -13.18 -8.15 12.44
C ARG A 12 -12.93 -9.28 13.42
N GLN A 13 -11.72 -9.83 13.45
CA GLN A 13 -11.33 -10.84 14.45
C GLN A 13 -11.30 -10.27 15.87
N LEU A 14 -10.94 -9.00 16.03
CA LEU A 14 -11.01 -8.31 17.31
C LEU A 14 -12.46 -8.18 17.81
N ALA A 15 -13.41 -7.86 16.93
CA ALA A 15 -14.83 -7.82 17.29
C ALA A 15 -15.32 -9.19 17.78
N GLU A 16 -14.92 -10.29 17.14
CA GLU A 16 -15.23 -11.64 17.59
C GLU A 16 -14.57 -11.96 18.94
N TRP A 17 -13.29 -11.62 19.08
CA TRP A 17 -12.53 -11.82 20.32
C TRP A 17 -13.19 -11.13 21.51
N LEU A 18 -13.55 -9.85 21.36
CA LEU A 18 -14.18 -9.01 22.38
C LEU A 18 -15.55 -9.55 22.84
N ALA A 19 -16.28 -10.27 21.98
CA ALA A 19 -17.56 -10.91 22.33
C ALA A 19 -17.42 -11.93 23.47
N HIS A 20 -16.20 -12.44 23.68
CA HIS A 20 -15.88 -13.48 24.63
C HIS A 20 -15.01 -13.00 25.80
N GLN A 21 -14.72 -11.69 25.90
CA GLN A 21 -13.89 -11.15 26.97
C GLN A 21 -14.72 -10.48 28.07
N GLU A 22 -14.30 -10.68 29.31
CA GLU A 22 -14.83 -9.95 30.48
C GLU A 22 -14.06 -8.65 30.76
N SER A 23 -12.87 -8.47 30.16
CA SER A 23 -12.04 -7.27 30.30
C SER A 23 -11.23 -6.98 29.03
N PHE A 24 -10.76 -5.74 28.87
CA PHE A 24 -9.91 -5.34 27.75
C PHE A 24 -8.48 -5.92 27.79
N ASN A 25 -8.02 -6.41 28.95
CA ASN A 25 -6.67 -6.93 29.16
C ASN A 25 -6.67 -8.39 29.65
N PRO A 26 -7.35 -9.32 28.96
CA PRO A 26 -7.59 -10.66 29.50
C PRO A 26 -6.30 -11.50 29.67
N LEU A 27 -5.22 -11.13 28.97
CA LEU A 27 -3.93 -11.82 29.02
C LEU A 27 -2.96 -11.25 30.07
N ASP A 28 -3.31 -10.15 30.75
CA ASP A 28 -2.51 -9.59 31.82
C ASP A 28 -2.73 -10.39 33.12
N SER A 29 -1.91 -11.42 33.37
CA SER A 29 -1.98 -12.19 34.61
C SER A 29 -1.21 -11.51 35.76
N GLY A 30 -1.91 -11.08 36.82
CA GLY A 30 -1.29 -10.56 38.06
C GLY A 30 -2.29 -9.89 39.02
N GLU A 31 -2.08 -10.02 40.33
CA GLU A 31 -2.97 -9.52 41.42
C GLU A 31 -3.14 -7.98 41.46
N ASN A 32 -2.43 -7.22 40.62
CA ASN A 32 -2.40 -5.75 40.64
C ASN A 32 -2.70 -5.09 39.29
N ALA A 33 -3.21 -5.81 38.28
CA ALA A 33 -3.70 -5.15 37.08
C ALA A 33 -5.07 -4.53 37.41
N PRO A 34 -5.23 -3.18 37.45
CA PRO A 34 -6.56 -2.61 37.52
C PRO A 34 -7.27 -3.04 36.25
N GLY A 35 -8.22 -3.98 36.36
CA GLY A 35 -9.13 -4.23 35.26
C GLY A 35 -9.77 -2.90 34.92
N ILE A 36 -9.59 -2.45 33.67
CA ILE A 36 -10.27 -1.24 33.19
C ILE A 36 -11.73 -1.66 33.00
N PHE A 37 -12.53 -1.49 34.06
CA PHE A 37 -13.95 -1.85 34.07
C PHE A 37 -14.78 -0.62 33.75
N GLY A 38 -15.51 -0.68 32.62
CA GLY A 38 -16.40 0.37 32.15
C GLY A 38 -15.67 1.43 31.34
N GLY A 39 -15.73 1.33 30.02
CA GLY A 39 -15.17 2.33 29.13
C GLY A 39 -16.04 3.59 29.04
N LEU A 40 -15.42 4.65 28.52
CA LEU A 40 -16.05 5.87 28.04
C LEU A 40 -17.31 5.50 27.26
N GLN A 41 -18.41 6.21 27.51
CA GLN A 41 -19.70 5.99 26.83
C GLN A 41 -20.38 4.64 27.15
N GLY A 42 -19.95 3.97 28.24
CA GLY A 42 -20.50 2.66 28.62
C GLY A 42 -20.03 1.51 27.73
N LEU A 43 -18.91 1.70 27.02
CA LEU A 43 -18.30 0.69 26.17
C LEU A 43 -17.48 -0.30 27.02
N ASP A 44 -18.03 -1.49 27.24
CA ASP A 44 -17.28 -2.67 27.68
C ASP A 44 -16.92 -3.57 26.47
N PRO A 45 -16.11 -4.63 26.62
CA PRO A 45 -15.73 -5.48 25.49
C PRO A 45 -16.93 -6.04 24.71
N ALA A 46 -17.96 -6.54 25.40
CA ALA A 46 -19.15 -7.10 24.76
C ALA A 46 -19.93 -6.03 23.97
N ARG A 47 -20.01 -4.80 24.49
CA ARG A 47 -20.64 -3.69 23.77
C ARG A 47 -19.81 -3.23 22.58
N CYS A 48 -18.49 -3.16 22.69
CA CYS A 48 -17.60 -2.87 21.56
C CYS A 48 -17.81 -3.88 20.43
N SER A 49 -17.81 -5.18 20.76
CA SER A 49 -18.12 -6.25 19.82
C SER A 49 -19.47 -6.04 19.14
N ALA A 50 -20.54 -5.80 19.92
CA ALA A 50 -21.87 -5.59 19.38
C ALA A 50 -21.97 -4.38 18.43
N VAL A 51 -21.26 -3.28 18.73
CA VAL A 51 -21.22 -2.09 17.88
C VAL A 51 -20.46 -2.37 16.58
N MET A 52 -19.28 -2.99 16.68
CA MET A 52 -18.45 -3.34 15.51
C MET A 52 -19.18 -4.31 14.56
N THR A 53 -19.86 -5.32 15.11
CA THR A 53 -20.64 -6.28 14.32
C THR A 53 -21.92 -5.67 13.74
N LYS A 54 -22.56 -4.71 14.42
CA LYS A 54 -23.75 -4.02 13.89
C LYS A 54 -23.40 -3.11 12.71
N TRP A 55 -22.26 -2.41 12.78
CA TRP A 55 -21.83 -1.42 11.79
C TRP A 55 -20.48 -1.77 11.14
N PRO A 56 -20.38 -2.93 10.45
CA PRO A 56 -19.10 -3.49 10.02
C PRO A 56 -18.35 -2.60 9.03
N VAL A 57 -19.05 -1.92 8.11
CA VAL A 57 -18.39 -1.03 7.14
C VAL A 57 -17.77 0.20 7.82
N TYR A 58 -18.41 0.76 8.84
CA TYR A 58 -17.81 1.85 9.62
C TYR A 58 -16.57 1.36 10.38
N THR A 59 -16.63 0.17 10.98
CA THR A 59 -15.45 -0.45 11.59
C THR A 59 -14.33 -0.72 10.59
N ASN A 60 -14.64 -1.20 9.39
CA ASN A 60 -13.64 -1.46 8.36
C ASN A 60 -12.98 -0.15 7.89
N ILE A 61 -13.75 0.92 7.67
CA ILE A 61 -13.18 2.25 7.32
C ILE A 61 -12.34 2.79 8.48
N GLY A 62 -12.79 2.56 9.71
CA GLY A 62 -12.00 2.84 10.90
C GLY A 62 -10.67 2.09 10.91
N ALA A 63 -10.67 0.82 10.49
CA ALA A 63 -9.47 -0.01 10.40
C ALA A 63 -8.52 0.40 9.26
N ILE A 64 -9.00 1.15 8.26
CA ILE A 64 -8.11 1.91 7.35
C ILE A 64 -7.43 3.04 8.12
N GLY A 65 -8.19 3.72 9.00
CA GLY A 65 -7.63 4.60 10.00
C GLY A 65 -6.84 5.80 9.42
N PRO A 66 -5.68 6.13 10.00
CA PRO A 66 -4.70 7.09 9.47
C PRO A 66 -4.42 6.98 7.97
N ASP A 67 -4.45 5.79 7.38
CA ASP A 67 -4.10 5.57 5.96
C ASP A 67 -5.04 6.29 4.98
N LEU A 68 -6.26 6.62 5.43
CA LEU A 68 -7.19 7.44 4.66
C LEU A 68 -6.54 8.75 4.18
N PHE A 69 -5.60 9.29 4.96
CA PHE A 69 -4.93 10.54 4.66
C PHE A 69 -3.81 10.42 3.63
N PHE A 70 -3.35 9.21 3.26
CA PHE A 70 -2.49 9.05 2.07
C PHE A 70 -3.22 9.46 0.77
N PHE A 71 -4.55 9.44 0.77
CA PHE A 71 -5.35 9.92 -0.35
C PHE A 71 -5.61 11.43 -0.31
N CYS A 72 -5.22 12.13 0.76
CA CYS A 72 -5.22 13.58 0.81
C CYS A 72 -4.09 14.13 -0.06
N GLN A 73 -4.39 15.03 -0.99
CA GLN A 73 -3.37 15.61 -1.88
C GLN A 73 -2.61 16.78 -1.23
N ASP A 74 -2.17 16.64 0.03
CA ASP A 74 -1.47 17.69 0.81
C ASP A 74 0.06 17.69 0.65
N TYR A 75 0.50 17.09 -0.46
CA TYR A 75 1.91 16.87 -0.78
C TYR A 75 2.57 18.01 -1.56
N GLY A 76 1.79 18.88 -2.21
CA GLY A 76 2.29 19.90 -3.14
C GLY A 76 2.75 21.18 -2.45
N SER A 77 2.30 21.44 -1.23
CA SER A 77 2.78 22.55 -0.43
C SER A 77 4.25 22.29 -0.03
N GLY A 78 5.19 23.06 -0.57
CA GLY A 78 6.61 22.68 -0.65
C GLY A 78 7.31 23.36 -1.81
N PRO A 79 8.52 22.94 -2.20
CA PRO A 79 9.24 23.55 -3.32
C PRO A 79 8.59 23.19 -4.67
N LEU A 80 7.54 22.36 -4.64
CA LEU A 80 6.72 21.90 -5.76
C LEU A 80 5.44 22.75 -5.93
N GLY A 81 5.03 23.50 -4.90
CA GLY A 81 3.85 24.34 -4.91
C GLY A 81 4.12 25.65 -5.65
N ALA A 82 3.55 25.81 -6.84
CA ALA A 82 3.61 27.03 -7.64
C ALA A 82 2.92 28.24 -6.96
N PHE A 83 2.01 28.03 -5.99
CA PHE A 83 1.33 29.11 -5.26
C PHE A 83 0.67 28.65 -3.94
N GLU A 84 0.28 29.61 -3.10
CA GLU A 84 -0.43 29.41 -1.84
C GLU A 84 -1.78 28.70 -2.06
N PHE A 85 -2.04 27.61 -1.31
CA PHE A 85 -3.25 26.77 -1.39
C PHE A 85 -3.41 25.94 -2.68
N GLN A 86 -2.32 25.61 -3.37
CA GLN A 86 -2.38 24.71 -4.53
C GLN A 86 -3.03 23.37 -4.18
N ASP A 87 -2.62 22.74 -3.08
CA ASP A 87 -3.17 21.46 -2.60
C ASP A 87 -4.68 21.53 -2.38
N ASP A 88 -5.14 22.60 -1.72
CA ASP A 88 -6.58 22.82 -1.51
C ASP A 88 -7.34 23.00 -2.84
N LEU A 89 -6.74 23.71 -3.81
CA LEU A 89 -7.33 23.92 -5.13
C LEU A 89 -7.45 22.60 -5.90
N ILE A 90 -6.47 21.72 -5.81
CA ILE A 90 -6.51 20.40 -6.43
C ILE A 90 -7.59 19.55 -5.76
N MET A 91 -7.60 19.49 -4.43
CA MET A 91 -8.64 18.76 -3.71
C MET A 91 -10.03 19.26 -4.09
N LEU A 92 -10.19 20.57 -4.32
CA LEU A 92 -11.44 21.16 -4.79
C LEU A 92 -11.78 20.74 -6.23
N ALA A 93 -10.81 20.70 -7.14
CA ALA A 93 -11.01 20.19 -8.49
C ALA A 93 -11.40 18.69 -8.49
N MET A 94 -10.76 17.88 -7.63
CA MET A 94 -11.13 16.47 -7.43
C MET A 94 -12.54 16.34 -6.84
N ALA A 95 -12.92 17.18 -5.88
CA ALA A 95 -14.28 17.20 -5.34
C ALA A 95 -15.32 17.46 -6.44
N ILE A 96 -15.03 18.39 -7.37
CA ILE A 96 -15.88 18.64 -8.54
C ILE A 96 -15.90 17.44 -9.49
N TYR A 97 -14.75 16.83 -9.78
CA TYR A 97 -14.65 15.61 -10.61
C TYR A 97 -15.55 14.49 -10.08
N TYR A 98 -15.52 14.24 -8.77
CA TYR A 98 -16.39 13.24 -8.13
C TYR A 98 -17.86 13.68 -8.08
N TRP A 99 -18.14 14.97 -7.99
CA TRP A 99 -19.50 15.50 -7.98
C TRP A 99 -20.18 15.41 -9.35
N VAL A 100 -19.45 15.65 -10.44
CA VAL A 100 -19.95 15.36 -11.81
C VAL A 100 -19.89 13.87 -12.17
N ASP A 101 -19.50 13.03 -11.21
CA ASP A 101 -19.55 11.57 -11.25
C ASP A 101 -18.70 10.92 -12.36
N LYS A 102 -17.66 11.62 -12.83
CA LYS A 102 -16.80 11.16 -13.94
C LYS A 102 -16.06 9.85 -13.64
N ALA A 103 -15.83 9.55 -12.36
CA ALA A 103 -15.25 8.29 -11.92
C ALA A 103 -16.15 7.06 -12.15
N LYS A 104 -17.47 7.22 -12.27
CA LYS A 104 -18.36 6.11 -12.65
C LYS A 104 -18.36 5.83 -14.14
N ASP A 105 -18.08 6.84 -14.95
CA ASP A 105 -17.95 6.69 -16.41
C ASP A 105 -16.63 6.02 -16.83
N GLU A 106 -15.77 5.68 -15.87
CA GLU A 106 -14.38 5.21 -16.11
C GLU A 106 -13.57 6.22 -16.94
N GLU A 107 -13.99 7.49 -16.95
CA GLU A 107 -13.29 8.60 -17.59
C GLU A 107 -12.22 9.13 -16.64
N TRP A 108 -11.05 8.48 -16.65
CA TRP A 108 -9.94 8.83 -15.75
C TRP A 108 -9.08 10.00 -16.27
N GLU A 109 -9.15 10.33 -17.56
CA GLU A 109 -8.34 11.41 -18.16
C GLU A 109 -8.54 12.79 -17.47
N PRO A 110 -9.77 13.22 -17.11
CA PRO A 110 -9.96 14.44 -16.33
C PRO A 110 -9.28 14.39 -14.96
N LEU A 111 -9.34 13.26 -14.24
CA LEU A 111 -8.65 13.10 -12.96
C LEU A 111 -7.13 13.20 -13.15
N LEU A 112 -6.59 12.59 -14.20
CA LEU A 112 -5.17 12.67 -14.54
C LEU A 112 -4.71 14.09 -14.90
N ALA A 113 -5.56 14.86 -15.57
CA ALA A 113 -5.29 16.26 -15.86
C ALA A 113 -5.27 17.10 -14.57
N ILE A 114 -6.24 16.89 -13.66
CA ILE A 114 -6.28 17.54 -12.34
C ILE A 114 -5.03 17.19 -11.52
N LEU A 115 -4.67 15.90 -11.43
CA LEU A 115 -3.50 15.46 -10.66
C LEU A 115 -2.19 16.02 -11.23
N ALA A 116 -2.10 16.25 -12.55
CA ALA A 116 -0.91 16.82 -13.19
C ALA A 116 -0.60 18.26 -12.77
N GLU A 117 -1.58 18.96 -12.19
CA GLU A 117 -1.39 20.27 -11.58
C GLU A 117 -0.74 20.19 -10.18
N VAL A 118 -0.79 19.04 -9.49
CA VAL A 118 -0.09 18.83 -8.19
C VAL A 118 1.40 18.71 -8.43
N ASP A 119 1.74 17.75 -9.27
CA ASP A 119 3.10 17.33 -9.52
C ASP A 119 3.09 16.49 -10.79
N GLN A 120 3.93 16.88 -11.74
CA GLN A 120 3.99 16.19 -13.01
C GLN A 120 4.40 14.73 -12.82
N THR A 121 5.18 14.38 -11.80
CA THR A 121 5.71 13.02 -11.62
C THR A 121 4.66 12.06 -11.06
N PHE A 122 3.97 12.38 -9.95
CA PHE A 122 2.89 11.51 -9.43
C PHE A 122 1.74 11.36 -10.43
N ALA A 123 1.35 12.47 -11.07
CA ALA A 123 0.34 12.40 -12.13
C ALA A 123 0.80 11.58 -13.33
N ARG A 124 2.10 11.63 -13.71
CA ARG A 124 2.68 10.76 -14.74
C ARG A 124 2.66 9.29 -14.31
N ILE A 125 2.80 8.94 -13.03
CA ILE A 125 2.65 7.56 -12.53
C ILE A 125 1.20 7.10 -12.64
N VAL A 126 0.26 7.87 -12.06
CA VAL A 126 -1.15 7.50 -12.07
C VAL A 126 -1.65 7.44 -13.51
N ARG A 127 -1.14 8.33 -14.38
CA ARG A 127 -1.33 8.31 -15.83
C ARG A 127 -0.70 7.10 -16.49
N LEU A 128 0.53 6.71 -16.13
CA LEU A 128 1.17 5.49 -16.60
C LEU A 128 0.31 4.28 -16.26
N LEU A 129 -0.08 4.11 -15.00
CA LEU A 129 -0.89 2.97 -14.54
C LEU A 129 -2.27 2.93 -15.21
N ILE A 130 -2.96 4.07 -15.34
CA ILE A 130 -4.25 4.15 -16.04
C ILE A 130 -4.10 3.92 -17.53
N LYS A 131 -3.08 4.50 -18.19
CA LYS A 131 -2.80 4.26 -19.61
C LYS A 131 -2.51 2.77 -19.85
N LEU A 132 -1.63 2.18 -19.04
CA LEU A 132 -1.34 0.75 -19.08
C LEU A 132 -2.62 -0.06 -18.89
N LYS A 133 -3.48 0.31 -17.93
CA LYS A 133 -4.73 -0.39 -17.65
C LYS A 133 -5.70 -0.29 -18.83
N LYS A 134 -5.85 0.90 -19.42
CA LYS A 134 -6.73 1.11 -20.58
C LYS A 134 -6.24 0.32 -21.80
N ILE A 135 -4.94 0.39 -22.08
CA ILE A 135 -4.28 -0.40 -23.11
C ILE A 135 -4.54 -1.90 -22.89
N TRP A 136 -4.45 -2.34 -21.64
CA TRP A 136 -4.71 -3.70 -21.23
C TRP A 136 -6.17 -4.10 -21.40
N ASP A 137 -7.12 -3.28 -20.95
CA ASP A 137 -8.55 -3.52 -21.07
C ASP A 137 -8.96 -3.59 -22.57
N ASP A 138 -8.42 -2.70 -23.41
CA ASP A 138 -8.64 -2.70 -24.85
C ASP A 138 -8.10 -3.99 -25.49
N PHE A 139 -6.90 -4.43 -25.09
CA PHE A 139 -6.33 -5.71 -25.52
C PHE A 139 -7.19 -6.91 -25.08
N VAL A 140 -7.53 -7.00 -23.80
CA VAL A 140 -8.35 -8.08 -23.24
C VAL A 140 -9.72 -8.14 -23.92
N LYS A 141 -10.32 -6.99 -24.21
CA LYS A 141 -11.60 -6.92 -24.93
C LYS A 141 -11.50 -7.53 -26.32
N VAL A 142 -10.44 -7.22 -27.07
CA VAL A 142 -10.21 -7.85 -28.38
C VAL A 142 -9.89 -9.32 -28.23
N TRP A 143 -9.08 -9.70 -27.24
CA TRP A 143 -8.75 -11.09 -26.94
C TRP A 143 -10.00 -11.94 -26.65
N ASP A 144 -10.87 -11.48 -25.75
CA ASP A 144 -12.11 -12.16 -25.36
C ASP A 144 -13.10 -12.24 -26.53
N ALA A 145 -13.09 -11.24 -27.43
CA ALA A 145 -13.93 -11.22 -28.62
C ALA A 145 -13.40 -12.08 -29.78
N THR A 146 -12.10 -12.41 -29.80
CA THR A 146 -11.44 -13.04 -30.96
C THR A 146 -10.84 -14.41 -30.63
N ILE A 147 -9.86 -14.48 -29.71
CA ILE A 147 -9.08 -15.68 -29.43
C ILE A 147 -9.81 -16.62 -28.47
N GLY A 148 -10.46 -16.08 -27.44
CA GLY A 148 -11.18 -16.87 -26.42
C GLY A 148 -12.22 -17.86 -26.98
N PRO A 149 -13.11 -17.44 -27.91
CA PRO A 149 -14.11 -18.31 -28.52
C PRO A 149 -13.53 -19.37 -29.46
N ILE A 150 -12.47 -19.04 -30.22
CA ILE A 150 -11.85 -19.93 -31.22
C ILE A 150 -11.16 -21.13 -30.57
N VAL A 151 -10.58 -20.92 -29.38
CA VAL A 151 -9.90 -21.96 -28.61
C VAL A 151 -10.92 -22.86 -27.87
N SER A 152 -12.10 -22.35 -27.54
CA SER A 152 -13.08 -23.02 -26.68
C SER A 152 -14.22 -23.77 -27.41
N THR A 153 -14.52 -23.45 -28.68
CA THR A 153 -15.72 -24.00 -29.35
C THR A 153 -15.43 -24.65 -30.70
N ALA A 154 -15.64 -25.97 -30.80
CA ALA A 154 -15.29 -26.76 -31.98
C ALA A 154 -16.19 -26.57 -33.23
N ALA A 155 -17.31 -25.85 -33.14
CA ALA A 155 -18.43 -25.99 -34.08
C ALA A 155 -18.71 -24.77 -35.00
N GLU A 156 -18.27 -23.56 -34.67
CA GLU A 156 -18.69 -22.32 -35.38
C GLU A 156 -17.53 -21.65 -36.15
N ILE A 157 -16.55 -22.44 -36.56
CA ILE A 157 -15.22 -21.96 -36.98
C ILE A 157 -15.16 -21.44 -38.43
N LEU A 158 -16.21 -21.60 -39.26
CA LEU A 158 -16.02 -21.54 -40.71
C LEU A 158 -16.31 -20.22 -41.41
N ASP A 159 -17.27 -19.42 -40.94
CA ASP A 159 -17.52 -18.09 -41.53
C ASP A 159 -16.57 -17.02 -40.94
N ASP A 160 -16.15 -17.19 -39.68
CA ASP A 160 -15.44 -16.17 -38.90
C ASP A 160 -13.92 -16.12 -39.12
N LEU A 161 -13.28 -17.24 -39.48
CA LEU A 161 -11.83 -17.31 -39.73
C LEU A 161 -11.38 -16.59 -41.01
N THR A 162 -12.32 -16.21 -41.89
CA THR A 162 -12.04 -15.77 -43.27
C THR A 162 -12.25 -14.27 -43.50
N GLY A 163 -12.86 -13.55 -42.54
CA GLY A 163 -13.39 -12.20 -42.76
C GLY A 163 -12.63 -11.02 -42.12
N GLY A 164 -11.75 -11.25 -41.15
CA GLY A 164 -11.03 -10.14 -40.49
C GLY A 164 -10.58 -10.36 -39.03
N ILE A 165 -10.91 -11.49 -38.40
CA ILE A 165 -10.62 -11.72 -36.98
C ILE A 165 -9.12 -11.80 -36.67
N LEU A 166 -8.33 -12.52 -37.48
CA LEU A 166 -6.87 -12.58 -37.31
C LEU A 166 -6.20 -11.22 -37.57
N SER A 167 -6.74 -10.44 -38.51
CA SER A 167 -6.29 -9.06 -38.76
C SER A 167 -6.63 -8.15 -37.57
N ALA A 168 -7.79 -8.33 -36.94
CA ALA A 168 -8.20 -7.57 -35.76
C ALA A 168 -7.35 -7.91 -34.52
N ALA A 169 -7.02 -9.19 -34.32
CA ALA A 169 -6.11 -9.62 -33.25
C ALA A 169 -4.67 -9.10 -33.47
N GLY A 170 -4.15 -9.19 -34.70
CA GLY A 170 -2.85 -8.62 -35.05
C GLY A 170 -2.81 -7.10 -34.88
N GLN A 171 -3.86 -6.40 -35.31
CA GLN A 171 -3.99 -4.96 -35.13
C GLN A 171 -4.05 -4.56 -33.64
N ALA A 172 -4.81 -5.28 -32.82
CA ALA A 172 -4.89 -5.00 -31.38
C ALA A 172 -3.54 -5.20 -30.68
N ILE A 173 -2.71 -6.12 -31.16
CA ILE A 173 -1.37 -6.34 -30.62
C ILE A 173 -0.39 -5.28 -31.11
N ASP A 174 -0.47 -4.85 -32.38
CA ASP A 174 0.29 -3.70 -32.86
C ASP A 174 -0.08 -2.40 -32.12
N GLU A 175 -1.37 -2.22 -31.82
CA GLU A 175 -1.89 -1.12 -31.01
C GLU A 175 -1.38 -1.21 -29.56
N LEU A 176 -1.43 -2.39 -28.93
CA LEU A 176 -0.85 -2.66 -27.60
C LEU A 176 0.65 -2.34 -27.58
N ILE A 177 1.43 -2.84 -28.53
CA ILE A 177 2.88 -2.61 -28.64
C ILE A 177 3.18 -1.12 -28.84
N THR A 178 2.47 -0.49 -29.77
CA THR A 178 2.67 0.93 -30.07
C THR A 178 2.32 1.78 -28.87
N ALA A 179 1.24 1.45 -28.17
CA ALA A 179 0.83 2.16 -26.98
C ALA A 179 1.80 1.94 -25.80
N LEU A 180 2.28 0.71 -25.57
CA LEU A 180 3.32 0.41 -24.58
C LEU A 180 4.62 1.17 -24.86
N LYS A 181 5.07 1.23 -26.13
CA LYS A 181 6.23 2.04 -26.54
C LYS A 181 6.01 3.52 -26.32
N LEU A 182 4.85 4.04 -26.70
CA LEU A 182 4.52 5.45 -26.55
C LEU A 182 4.46 5.85 -25.07
N VAL A 183 3.89 4.98 -24.22
CA VAL A 183 3.88 5.12 -22.77
C VAL A 183 5.31 5.08 -22.21
N ALA A 184 6.16 4.19 -22.72
CA ALA A 184 7.57 4.13 -22.32
C ALA A 184 8.36 5.37 -22.72
N GLU A 185 8.17 5.87 -23.93
CA GLU A 185 8.85 7.07 -24.42
C GLU A 185 8.36 8.35 -23.73
N GLN A 186 7.07 8.42 -23.35
CA GLN A 186 6.46 9.61 -22.73
C GLN A 186 6.68 9.70 -21.23
N GLU A 187 6.59 8.56 -20.53
CA GLU A 187 6.51 8.54 -19.07
C GLU A 187 7.80 7.95 -18.47
N LEU A 188 8.28 6.80 -19.00
CA LEU A 188 9.33 5.99 -18.38
C LEU A 188 10.75 6.58 -18.46
N LEU A 189 11.08 7.30 -19.53
CA LEU A 189 12.40 7.94 -19.70
C LEU A 189 12.61 9.22 -18.85
N THR A 190 11.63 9.59 -18.01
CA THR A 190 11.69 10.81 -17.17
C THR A 190 11.69 10.54 -15.67
N PHE A 191 11.59 9.28 -15.25
CA PHE A 191 11.47 8.91 -13.83
C PHE A 191 12.83 8.87 -13.14
N ALA A 192 13.32 10.03 -12.73
CA ALA A 192 14.27 10.10 -11.62
C ALA A 192 13.48 10.01 -10.31
N ASP A 193 13.65 8.90 -9.59
CA ASP A 193 13.26 8.69 -8.19
C ASP A 193 11.81 9.05 -7.79
N ILE A 194 10.84 8.37 -8.42
CA ILE A 194 9.39 8.44 -8.14
C ILE A 194 9.05 8.19 -6.66
N PHE A 195 9.78 7.28 -6.02
CA PHE A 195 9.43 6.79 -4.70
C PHE A 195 10.08 7.62 -3.59
N SER A 196 11.16 8.38 -3.84
CA SER A 196 11.65 9.40 -2.89
C SER A 196 10.59 10.39 -2.43
N TRP A 197 9.52 10.57 -3.20
CA TRP A 197 8.43 11.46 -2.80
C TRP A 197 7.58 10.90 -1.66
N PHE A 198 7.35 9.59 -1.65
CA PHE A 198 6.76 8.86 -0.51
C PHE A 198 7.74 8.71 0.66
N SER A 199 8.98 9.19 0.52
CA SER A 199 9.88 9.25 1.67
C SER A 199 9.35 10.22 2.71
N LEU A 200 9.32 9.73 3.95
CA LEU A 200 8.87 10.48 5.10
C LEU A 200 9.71 11.74 5.29
N LYS A 201 9.06 12.86 5.60
CA LYS A 201 9.78 14.14 5.84
C LYS A 201 10.69 14.07 7.06
N MET A 202 10.39 13.16 7.99
CA MET A 202 11.22 12.83 9.14
C MET A 202 12.62 12.31 8.76
N ARG A 203 12.77 11.64 7.61
CA ARG A 203 14.07 11.17 7.08
C ARG A 203 15.04 12.32 6.85
N SER A 204 14.54 13.46 6.38
CA SER A 204 15.33 14.68 6.12
C SER A 204 15.54 15.56 7.36
N GLY A 205 15.07 15.11 8.53
CA GLY A 205 15.21 15.84 9.79
C GLY A 205 14.32 17.08 9.87
N TRP A 206 13.38 17.24 8.94
CA TRP A 206 12.41 18.34 8.94
C TRP A 206 11.49 18.25 10.16
N ASP A 207 10.88 19.38 10.52
CA ASP A 207 9.91 19.44 11.61
C ASP A 207 8.49 19.16 11.11
N GLU A 208 7.55 19.06 12.06
CA GLU A 208 6.17 18.69 11.84
C GLU A 208 5.42 19.65 10.91
N GLN A 209 5.89 20.90 10.74
CA GLN A 209 5.31 21.84 9.76
C GLN A 209 5.45 21.36 8.32
N SER A 210 6.36 20.42 8.07
CA SER A 210 6.60 19.85 6.76
C SER A 210 5.85 18.55 6.51
N PHE A 211 5.34 17.92 7.58
CA PHE A 211 4.75 16.59 7.53
C PHE A 211 3.43 16.64 6.78
N VAL A 212 3.12 15.61 6.02
CA VAL A 212 1.76 15.38 5.52
C VAL A 212 0.85 14.86 6.63
N TRP A 213 -0.47 14.97 6.47
CA TRP A 213 -1.40 14.50 7.51
C TRP A 213 -1.30 12.99 7.77
N SER A 214 -0.96 12.18 6.76
CA SER A 214 -0.63 10.77 6.97
C SER A 214 0.57 10.62 7.91
N ASP A 215 1.71 11.28 7.63
CA ASP A 215 2.89 11.28 8.51
C ASP A 215 2.52 11.71 9.94
N MET A 216 1.75 12.78 10.08
CA MET A 216 1.35 13.32 11.39
C MET A 216 0.58 12.29 12.22
N LEU A 217 -0.34 11.56 11.59
CA LEU A 217 -1.20 10.57 12.25
C LEU A 217 -0.50 9.25 12.57
N HIS A 218 0.62 8.93 11.90
CA HIS A 218 1.44 7.75 12.19
C HIS A 218 2.53 8.01 13.24
N TYR A 219 2.98 9.26 13.38
CA TYR A 219 4.17 9.62 14.15
C TYR A 219 3.93 10.51 15.38
N ARG A 220 2.75 11.10 15.55
CA ARG A 220 2.48 12.07 16.61
C ARG A 220 1.10 11.83 17.23
N LYS A 221 1.05 11.69 18.55
CA LYS A 221 -0.21 11.69 19.33
C LYS A 221 -1.25 10.69 18.79
N THR A 222 -0.78 9.55 18.32
CA THR A 222 -1.53 8.56 17.54
C THR A 222 -2.74 8.04 18.31
N THR A 223 -2.58 7.82 19.61
CA THR A 223 -3.63 7.30 20.48
C THR A 223 -4.44 8.42 21.15
N GLU A 224 -3.83 9.59 21.41
CA GLU A 224 -4.58 10.79 21.81
C GLU A 224 -5.64 11.17 20.74
N MET A 225 -5.28 11.07 19.46
CA MET A 225 -6.23 11.25 18.34
C MET A 225 -7.43 10.29 18.44
N ALA A 226 -7.17 8.99 18.67
CA ALA A 226 -8.24 8.00 18.82
C ALA A 226 -9.18 8.32 19.99
N ARG A 227 -8.65 8.79 21.12
CA ARG A 227 -9.48 9.22 22.25
C ARG A 227 -10.34 10.44 21.89
N ASN A 228 -9.77 11.42 21.20
CA ASN A 228 -10.52 12.62 20.79
C ASN A 228 -11.63 12.31 19.78
N LEU A 229 -11.47 11.28 18.94
CA LEU A 229 -12.55 10.79 18.09
C LEU A 229 -13.75 10.27 18.90
N PHE A 230 -13.52 9.54 20.01
CA PHE A 230 -14.62 9.13 20.90
C PHE A 230 -15.28 10.32 21.57
N ILE A 231 -14.50 11.26 22.12
CA ILE A 231 -15.04 12.47 22.75
C ILE A 231 -15.92 13.25 21.77
N GLU A 232 -15.48 13.38 20.52
CA GLU A 232 -16.23 14.04 19.46
C GLU A 232 -17.52 13.30 19.09
N ALA A 233 -17.50 11.96 19.06
CA ALA A 233 -18.72 11.16 18.87
C ALA A 233 -19.77 11.44 19.97
N GLN A 234 -19.34 11.53 21.24
CA GLN A 234 -20.24 11.88 22.35
C GLN A 234 -20.77 13.30 22.21
N ARG A 235 -19.90 14.26 21.85
CA ARG A 235 -20.30 15.65 21.66
C ARG A 235 -21.41 15.77 20.62
N GLN A 236 -21.29 15.08 19.48
CA GLN A 236 -22.32 15.10 18.44
C GLN A 236 -23.63 14.46 18.93
N PHE A 237 -23.56 13.35 19.66
CA PHE A 237 -24.75 12.71 20.24
C PHE A 237 -25.45 13.61 21.27
N ASP A 238 -24.69 14.33 22.11
CA ASP A 238 -25.25 15.27 23.08
C ASP A 238 -25.96 16.45 22.39
N GLU A 239 -25.58 16.78 21.15
CA GLU A 239 -26.17 17.86 20.36
C GLU A 239 -27.43 17.45 19.60
N ASP A 240 -27.43 16.29 18.94
CA ASP A 240 -28.52 15.87 18.05
C ASP A 240 -29.38 14.71 18.59
N GLY A 241 -28.88 13.94 19.57
CA GLY A 241 -29.55 12.78 20.15
C GLY A 241 -29.67 11.56 19.23
N ASP A 242 -28.93 11.50 18.11
CA ASP A 242 -29.00 10.42 17.13
C ASP A 242 -28.16 9.20 17.57
N ALA A 243 -28.83 8.20 18.14
CA ALA A 243 -28.19 7.00 18.65
C ALA A 243 -27.56 6.12 17.55
N ASP A 244 -28.15 6.04 16.35
CA ASP A 244 -27.58 5.22 15.27
C ASP A 244 -26.34 5.90 14.70
N LYS A 245 -26.36 7.22 14.52
CA LYS A 245 -25.19 8.00 14.14
C LYS A 245 -24.06 7.87 15.17
N PHE A 246 -24.40 7.93 16.46
CA PHE A 246 -23.44 7.75 17.54
C PHE A 246 -22.77 6.38 17.49
N GLU A 247 -23.53 5.30 17.37
CA GLU A 247 -22.97 3.95 17.27
C GLU A 247 -22.13 3.75 16.00
N ARG A 248 -22.52 4.33 14.86
CA ARG A 248 -21.71 4.30 13.64
C ARG A 248 -20.36 5.00 13.82
N PHE A 249 -20.34 6.13 14.52
CA PHE A 249 -19.10 6.82 14.84
C PHE A 249 -18.25 6.00 15.83
N GLN A 250 -18.87 5.41 16.85
CA GLN A 250 -18.18 4.48 17.75
C GLN A 250 -17.56 3.30 16.99
N ALA A 251 -18.28 2.72 16.02
CA ALA A 251 -17.78 1.62 15.20
C ALA A 251 -16.55 2.03 14.38
N PHE A 252 -16.56 3.22 13.77
CA PHE A 252 -15.40 3.82 13.11
C PHE A 252 -14.22 4.01 14.08
N ASN A 253 -14.47 4.58 15.26
CA ASN A 253 -13.42 4.81 16.25
C ASN A 253 -12.80 3.51 16.79
N LEU A 254 -13.62 2.45 16.96
CA LEU A 254 -13.13 1.14 17.37
C LEU A 254 -12.25 0.50 16.28
N GLY A 255 -12.64 0.65 15.01
CA GLY A 255 -11.78 0.28 13.89
C GLY A 255 -10.45 1.04 13.90
N TRP A 256 -10.49 2.34 14.19
CA TRP A 256 -9.28 3.18 14.28
C TRP A 256 -8.30 2.67 15.35
N VAL A 257 -8.80 2.29 16.53
CA VAL A 257 -7.94 1.72 17.57
C VAL A 257 -7.37 0.35 17.15
N ALA A 258 -8.14 -0.45 16.41
CA ALA A 258 -7.64 -1.71 15.86
C ALA A 258 -6.47 -1.48 14.90
N HIS A 259 -6.57 -0.49 14.01
CA HIS A 259 -5.46 -0.07 13.14
C HIS A 259 -4.21 0.28 13.96
N LEU A 260 -4.34 1.14 14.97
CA LEU A 260 -3.19 1.54 15.81
C LEU A 260 -2.49 0.33 16.45
N GLY A 261 -3.29 -0.66 16.90
CA GLY A 261 -2.77 -1.86 17.52
C GLY A 261 -2.13 -2.83 16.52
N THR A 262 -2.70 -2.96 15.32
CA THR A 262 -2.11 -3.70 14.19
C THR A 262 -0.75 -3.12 13.84
N ASP A 263 -0.66 -1.85 13.50
CA ASP A 263 0.58 -1.24 13.01
C ASP A 263 1.70 -1.26 14.05
N THR A 264 1.38 -0.91 15.31
CA THR A 264 2.37 -0.90 16.40
C THR A 264 3.07 -2.25 16.56
N ILE A 265 2.35 -3.35 16.32
CA ILE A 265 2.88 -4.70 16.42
C ILE A 265 3.46 -5.13 15.08
N ASP A 266 2.67 -5.14 14.04
CA ASP A 266 2.94 -5.84 12.78
C ASP A 266 3.96 -5.10 11.91
N HIS A 267 4.05 -3.75 11.94
CA HIS A 267 5.09 -3.03 11.20
C HIS A 267 6.50 -3.34 11.70
N SER A 268 6.66 -3.80 12.95
CA SER A 268 7.97 -4.25 13.41
C SER A 268 8.42 -5.53 12.71
N PHE A 269 7.49 -6.43 12.35
CA PHE A 269 7.76 -7.59 11.51
C PHE A 269 8.12 -7.14 10.09
N VAL A 270 7.32 -6.23 9.52
CA VAL A 270 7.55 -5.73 8.17
C VAL A 270 8.91 -5.06 8.07
N ASN A 271 9.27 -4.20 9.02
CA ASN A 271 10.59 -3.54 9.07
C ASN A 271 11.73 -4.54 9.24
N GLU A 272 11.55 -5.57 10.07
CA GLU A 272 12.54 -6.64 10.21
C GLU A 272 12.75 -7.39 8.89
N GLN A 273 11.67 -7.71 8.15
CA GLN A 273 11.74 -8.33 6.83
C GLN A 273 12.22 -7.38 5.71
N CYS A 274 11.98 -6.08 5.85
CA CYS A 274 12.62 -5.06 5.02
C CYS A 274 14.13 -5.04 5.25
N GLY A 275 14.54 -5.40 6.46
CA GLY A 275 15.87 -5.20 6.98
C GLY A 275 16.10 -3.79 7.50
N GLY A 276 15.08 -2.94 7.59
CA GLY A 276 15.21 -1.54 7.96
C GLY A 276 13.86 -0.86 8.14
N PRO A 277 13.85 0.38 8.64
CA PRO A 277 12.63 1.08 8.98
C PRO A 277 11.97 1.70 7.75
N PHE A 278 10.66 1.92 7.80
CA PHE A 278 9.88 2.55 6.73
C PHE A 278 10.54 3.84 6.20
N ARG A 279 11.06 4.73 7.07
CA ARG A 279 11.66 6.01 6.62
C ARG A 279 12.79 5.87 5.61
N THR A 280 13.47 4.72 5.56
CA THR A 280 14.54 4.44 4.61
C THR A 280 14.24 3.30 3.65
N HIS A 281 13.19 2.50 3.88
CA HIS A 281 12.85 1.29 3.12
C HIS A 281 11.38 1.24 2.67
N TRP A 282 10.75 2.39 2.44
CA TRP A 282 9.31 2.45 2.18
C TRP A 282 8.91 1.61 0.97
N GLN A 283 9.71 1.53 -0.10
CA GLN A 283 9.30 0.75 -1.28
C GLN A 283 9.27 -0.75 -0.98
N ARG A 284 10.31 -1.27 -0.31
CA ARG A 284 10.34 -2.66 0.14
C ARG A 284 9.26 -2.94 1.19
N HIS A 285 8.96 -1.98 2.06
CA HIS A 285 7.91 -2.08 3.07
C HIS A 285 6.54 -2.31 2.41
N HIS A 286 6.15 -1.42 1.48
CA HIS A 286 4.91 -1.56 0.71
C HIS A 286 4.84 -2.88 -0.07
N LEU A 287 5.96 -3.30 -0.67
CA LEU A 287 6.05 -4.57 -1.37
C LEU A 287 5.74 -5.74 -0.43
N ILE A 288 6.38 -5.80 0.74
CA ILE A 288 6.16 -6.86 1.71
C ILE A 288 4.71 -6.85 2.20
N GLU A 289 4.15 -5.68 2.52
CA GLU A 289 2.75 -5.55 2.92
C GLU A 289 1.79 -6.10 1.87
N ASN A 290 1.98 -5.78 0.59
CA ASN A 290 1.14 -6.30 -0.50
C ASN A 290 1.12 -7.85 -0.53
N HIS A 291 2.28 -8.49 -0.34
CA HIS A 291 2.38 -9.95 -0.29
C HIS A 291 1.77 -10.52 0.99
N ILE A 292 1.93 -9.85 2.14
CA ILE A 292 1.30 -10.23 3.41
C ILE A 292 -0.22 -10.21 3.24
N ASP A 293 -0.75 -9.15 2.64
CA ASP A 293 -2.18 -8.95 2.47
C ASP A 293 -2.81 -9.97 1.55
N ALA A 294 -2.18 -10.23 0.40
CA ALA A 294 -2.62 -11.27 -0.52
C ALA A 294 -2.55 -12.67 0.13
N SER A 295 -1.49 -12.96 0.89
CA SER A 295 -1.35 -14.22 1.62
C SER A 295 -2.43 -14.38 2.69
N ASN A 296 -2.63 -13.37 3.54
CA ASN A 296 -3.65 -13.38 4.59
C ASN A 296 -5.07 -13.50 4.02
N TYR A 297 -5.35 -12.83 2.89
CA TYR A 297 -6.63 -12.95 2.18
C TYR A 297 -6.94 -14.40 1.78
N ARG A 298 -5.95 -15.12 1.26
CA ARG A 298 -6.11 -16.54 0.91
C ARG A 298 -6.19 -17.43 2.15
N GLN A 299 -5.38 -17.15 3.16
CA GLN A 299 -5.33 -17.96 4.38
C GLN A 299 -6.57 -17.82 5.26
N ALA A 300 -7.32 -16.72 5.15
CA ALA A 300 -8.64 -16.54 5.77
C ALA A 300 -9.79 -17.14 4.92
N GLY A 301 -9.49 -17.70 3.75
CA GLY A 301 -10.44 -18.38 2.88
C GLY A 301 -10.65 -19.85 3.24
N ALA A 302 -11.45 -20.55 2.43
CA ALA A 302 -11.72 -21.98 2.63
C ALA A 302 -10.44 -22.82 2.49
N GLY A 303 -10.11 -23.60 3.53
CA GLY A 303 -8.92 -24.46 3.55
C GLY A 303 -7.62 -23.76 3.95
N GLY A 304 -7.66 -22.45 4.25
CA GLY A 304 -6.55 -21.72 4.84
C GLY A 304 -6.39 -21.98 6.34
N VAL A 305 -5.31 -21.43 6.91
CA VAL A 305 -4.94 -21.65 8.33
C VAL A 305 -5.49 -20.59 9.28
N LEU A 306 -5.94 -19.45 8.75
CA LEU A 306 -6.53 -18.38 9.56
C LEU A 306 -8.01 -18.67 9.83
N ALA A 307 -8.58 -17.96 10.80
CA ALA A 307 -10.02 -18.00 11.01
C ALA A 307 -10.72 -17.51 9.74
N SER A 308 -11.79 -18.19 9.35
CA SER A 308 -12.46 -17.88 8.10
C SER A 308 -13.18 -16.54 8.18
N ASP A 309 -13.01 -15.69 7.17
CA ASP A 309 -13.71 -14.41 7.06
C ASP A 309 -14.58 -14.31 5.81
N ALA A 310 -15.71 -13.62 5.93
CA ALA A 310 -16.69 -13.46 4.85
C ALA A 310 -16.17 -12.63 3.65
N LEU A 311 -15.18 -11.76 3.87
CA LEU A 311 -14.53 -10.96 2.83
C LEU A 311 -13.34 -11.69 2.20
N ALA A 312 -12.83 -12.76 2.81
CA ALA A 312 -11.68 -13.52 2.35
C ALA A 312 -11.95 -14.36 1.08
N ALA A 313 -10.91 -15.09 0.65
CA ALA A 313 -10.91 -15.90 -0.56
C ALA A 313 -12.01 -16.96 -0.60
N ASN A 314 -12.69 -17.05 -1.74
CA ASN A 314 -13.70 -18.06 -2.04
C ASN A 314 -13.77 -18.32 -3.56
N GLU A 315 -14.64 -19.23 -4.01
CA GLU A 315 -14.74 -19.61 -5.43
C GLU A 315 -15.06 -18.45 -6.38
N VAL A 316 -15.76 -17.41 -5.90
CA VAL A 316 -16.14 -16.24 -6.71
C VAL A 316 -15.09 -15.14 -6.63
N TYR A 317 -14.44 -15.00 -5.47
CA TYR A 317 -13.44 -13.99 -5.17
C TYR A 317 -12.14 -14.68 -4.71
N PRO A 318 -11.43 -15.37 -5.60
CA PRO A 318 -10.35 -16.29 -5.21
C PRO A 318 -9.10 -15.59 -4.67
N ASP A 319 -8.87 -14.33 -5.08
CA ASP A 319 -7.64 -13.59 -4.79
C ASP A 319 -7.93 -12.12 -4.45
N LEU A 320 -6.99 -11.47 -3.76
CA LEU A 320 -7.19 -10.10 -3.26
C LEU A 320 -7.39 -9.10 -4.41
N SER A 321 -6.61 -9.21 -5.49
CA SER A 321 -6.76 -8.38 -6.70
C SER A 321 -8.11 -8.56 -7.43
N ARG A 322 -8.85 -9.63 -7.10
CA ARG A 322 -10.20 -9.96 -7.60
C ARG A 322 -11.19 -10.13 -6.44
N SER A 323 -11.02 -9.38 -5.36
CA SER A 323 -11.84 -9.53 -4.14
C SER A 323 -13.09 -8.67 -4.11
N ALA A 324 -13.14 -7.65 -4.98
CA ALA A 324 -14.09 -6.55 -4.88
C ALA A 324 -14.07 -5.92 -3.47
N PHE A 325 -12.87 -5.68 -2.92
CA PHE A 325 -12.69 -5.20 -1.55
C PHE A 325 -13.38 -3.86 -1.26
N VAL A 326 -13.74 -3.10 -2.30
CA VAL A 326 -14.58 -1.88 -2.18
C VAL A 326 -15.86 -2.11 -1.36
N TYR A 327 -16.45 -3.30 -1.41
CA TYR A 327 -17.63 -3.65 -0.59
C TYR A 327 -17.37 -3.64 0.91
N ALA A 328 -16.12 -3.79 1.34
CA ALA A 328 -15.76 -3.71 2.75
C ALA A 328 -15.85 -2.28 3.29
N VAL A 329 -15.75 -1.26 2.43
CA VAL A 329 -15.54 0.14 2.82
C VAL A 329 -16.51 1.13 2.16
N ALA A 330 -17.31 0.71 1.18
CA ALA A 330 -18.28 1.57 0.49
C ALA A 330 -19.50 1.87 1.37
N LEU A 331 -19.65 3.14 1.74
CA LEU A 331 -20.81 3.67 2.45
C LEU A 331 -21.89 4.14 1.48
N ASP A 332 -23.14 3.89 1.83
CA ASP A 332 -24.30 4.39 1.12
C ASP A 332 -25.42 4.76 2.11
N ASP A 333 -26.18 5.80 1.77
CA ASP A 333 -27.28 6.31 2.58
C ASP A 333 -28.46 5.31 2.62
N GLU A 334 -28.67 4.56 1.54
CA GLU A 334 -29.71 3.52 1.47
C GLU A 334 -29.29 2.20 2.14
N HIS A 335 -27.98 1.96 2.22
CA HIS A 335 -27.38 0.75 2.80
C HIS A 335 -26.44 1.11 3.96
N PRO A 336 -26.98 1.50 5.13
CA PRO A 336 -26.16 1.98 6.26
C PRO A 336 -25.26 0.89 6.88
N ASN A 337 -25.48 -0.39 6.54
CA ASN A 337 -24.60 -1.51 6.92
C ASN A 337 -23.60 -1.89 5.81
N GLY A 338 -23.54 -1.11 4.73
CA GLY A 338 -22.76 -1.41 3.54
C GLY A 338 -23.49 -2.26 2.51
N TRP A 339 -22.89 -2.31 1.32
CA TRP A 339 -23.31 -3.18 0.24
C TRP A 339 -23.01 -4.65 0.55
N THR A 340 -23.87 -5.56 0.08
CA THR A 340 -23.57 -6.99 0.13
C THR A 340 -22.82 -7.40 -1.13
N ARG A 341 -21.61 -7.96 -0.96
CA ARG A 341 -20.81 -8.52 -2.06
C ARG A 341 -21.61 -9.62 -2.79
N PRO A 342 -21.76 -9.57 -4.13
CA PRO A 342 -22.56 -10.55 -4.89
C PRO A 342 -22.09 -11.98 -4.65
N ALA A 343 -23.01 -12.91 -4.38
CA ALA A 343 -22.68 -14.31 -4.13
C ALA A 343 -22.29 -15.09 -5.40
N THR A 344 -22.59 -14.57 -6.59
CA THR A 344 -22.20 -15.13 -7.89
C THR A 344 -21.95 -13.98 -8.86
N LEU A 345 -21.15 -14.24 -9.89
CA LEU A 345 -20.87 -13.25 -10.93
C LEU A 345 -21.20 -13.80 -12.32
N PRO A 346 -21.58 -12.93 -13.28
CA PRO A 346 -21.66 -13.27 -14.69
C PRO A 346 -20.36 -13.91 -15.21
N ALA A 347 -20.47 -14.81 -16.19
CA ALA A 347 -19.30 -15.39 -16.84
C ALA A 347 -18.55 -14.39 -17.75
N ASP A 348 -19.27 -13.38 -18.26
CA ASP A 348 -18.70 -12.28 -19.03
C ASP A 348 -17.94 -11.31 -18.12
N ARG A 349 -16.67 -11.03 -18.43
CA ARG A 349 -15.77 -10.22 -17.60
C ARG A 349 -16.26 -8.79 -17.43
N ALA A 350 -16.79 -8.17 -18.48
CA ALA A 350 -17.29 -6.80 -18.42
C ALA A 350 -18.57 -6.71 -17.56
N ALA A 351 -19.49 -7.66 -17.72
CA ALA A 351 -20.68 -7.77 -16.88
C ALA A 351 -20.35 -8.09 -15.42
N ALA A 352 -19.33 -8.94 -15.18
CA ALA A 352 -18.83 -9.21 -13.83
C ALA A 352 -18.23 -7.97 -13.18
N LYS A 353 -17.42 -7.21 -13.92
CA LYS A 353 -16.91 -5.91 -13.48
C LYS A 353 -18.02 -4.93 -13.14
N ALA A 354 -19.01 -4.76 -14.02
CA ALA A 354 -20.16 -3.90 -13.74
C ALA A 354 -20.95 -4.35 -12.50
N ALA A 355 -21.02 -5.65 -12.21
CA ALA A 355 -21.75 -6.19 -11.07
C ALA A 355 -21.08 -5.88 -9.72
N VAL A 356 -19.76 -5.68 -9.69
CA VAL A 356 -18.99 -5.37 -8.47
C VAL A 356 -18.57 -3.92 -8.36
N ASP A 357 -18.97 -3.09 -9.33
CA ASP A 357 -18.57 -1.70 -9.39
C ASP A 357 -19.43 -0.84 -8.47
N GLN A 358 -19.01 -0.75 -7.20
CA GLN A 358 -19.72 0.02 -6.19
C GLN A 358 -18.98 1.32 -5.87
N ASP A 359 -19.78 2.35 -5.67
CA ASP A 359 -19.33 3.66 -5.22
C ASP A 359 -19.73 3.87 -3.76
N GLY A 360 -19.14 4.87 -3.10
CA GLY A 360 -19.49 5.19 -1.72
C GLY A 360 -19.22 6.62 -1.32
N PHE A 361 -19.99 7.14 -0.37
CA PHE A 361 -19.85 8.50 0.15
C PHE A 361 -19.67 8.52 1.67
N MET A 362 -18.66 9.27 2.14
CA MET A 362 -18.51 9.53 3.57
C MET A 362 -19.52 10.59 4.03
N PRO A 363 -20.37 10.33 5.03
CA PRO A 363 -21.30 11.33 5.55
C PRO A 363 -20.58 12.55 6.12
N THR A 364 -21.13 13.74 5.87
CA THR A 364 -20.54 15.02 6.33
C THR A 364 -20.34 15.07 7.84
N TRP A 365 -21.23 14.45 8.63
CA TRP A 365 -21.09 14.42 10.08
C TRP A 365 -19.84 13.66 10.56
N LEU A 366 -19.45 12.60 9.83
CA LEU A 366 -18.27 11.80 10.14
C LEU A 366 -17.00 12.59 9.79
N ALA A 367 -16.97 13.19 8.60
CA ALA A 367 -15.87 14.06 8.18
C ALA A 367 -15.69 15.27 9.12
N ASN A 368 -16.80 15.91 9.53
CA ASN A 368 -16.78 16.97 10.54
C ASN A 368 -16.19 16.48 11.87
N GLY A 369 -16.58 15.27 12.29
CA GLY A 369 -16.06 14.65 13.51
C GLY A 369 -14.55 14.41 13.43
N ILE A 370 -14.06 13.86 12.32
CA ILE A 370 -12.63 13.62 12.11
C ILE A 370 -11.85 14.94 12.20
N VAL A 371 -12.27 15.99 11.49
CA VAL A 371 -11.59 17.30 11.52
C VAL A 371 -11.60 17.94 12.90
N ARG A 372 -12.71 17.83 13.65
CA ARG A 372 -12.78 18.34 15.03
C ARG A 372 -11.88 17.56 15.98
N ALA A 373 -11.74 16.25 15.81
CA ALA A 373 -10.82 15.43 16.59
C ALA A 373 -9.35 15.78 16.26
N LEU A 374 -9.00 16.02 14.99
CA LEU A 374 -7.68 16.52 14.60
C LEU A 374 -7.39 17.86 15.29
N LYS A 375 -8.33 18.80 15.23
CA LYS A 375 -8.20 20.11 15.89
C LYS A 375 -8.01 19.96 17.40
N ALA A 376 -8.81 19.12 18.06
CA ALA A 376 -8.70 18.88 19.49
C ALA A 376 -7.32 18.31 19.89
N THR A 377 -6.80 17.38 19.09
CA THR A 377 -5.54 16.67 19.37
C THR A 377 -4.32 17.56 19.21
N TYR A 378 -4.27 18.29 18.10
CA TYR A 378 -3.05 18.98 17.68
C TYR A 378 -3.12 20.50 17.92
N HIS A 379 -4.26 21.14 17.63
CA HIS A 379 -4.41 22.59 17.73
C HIS A 379 -4.69 23.07 19.13
N ASP A 380 -5.78 22.58 19.70
CA ASP A 380 -6.17 22.93 21.07
C ASP A 380 -5.17 22.33 22.08
N GLY A 381 -4.45 21.28 21.68
CA GLY A 381 -3.32 20.70 22.39
C GLY A 381 -2.00 21.46 22.26
N HIS A 382 -1.95 22.58 21.53
CA HIS A 382 -0.76 23.44 21.32
C HIS A 382 0.48 22.70 20.78
N SER A 383 0.27 21.81 19.80
CA SER A 383 1.35 21.09 19.12
C SER A 383 1.90 21.90 17.94
N VAL A 384 3.05 21.49 17.41
CA VAL A 384 3.46 21.92 16.08
C VAL A 384 2.60 21.15 15.07
N GLU A 385 2.05 21.85 14.08
CA GLU A 385 1.04 21.33 13.15
C GLU A 385 1.56 21.36 11.71
N PRO A 386 1.10 20.45 10.83
CA PRO A 386 1.32 20.53 9.40
C PRO A 386 0.91 21.89 8.83
N ALA A 387 1.71 22.45 7.92
CA ALA A 387 1.45 23.74 7.29
C ALA A 387 1.09 23.56 5.80
N ASN A 388 0.18 22.62 5.52
CA ASN A 388 -0.03 22.11 4.17
C ASN A 388 -1.29 22.66 3.49
N LEU A 389 -2.38 22.68 4.25
CA LEU A 389 -3.70 23.05 3.77
C LEU A 389 -4.11 24.42 4.30
N GLY A 390 -5.03 25.09 3.63
CA GLY A 390 -5.45 26.44 4.00
C GLY A 390 -6.55 26.51 5.04
N GLY A 391 -7.23 25.39 5.32
CA GLY A 391 -8.31 25.33 6.30
C GLY A 391 -9.37 26.42 6.07
N GLY A 392 -9.83 27.05 7.14
CA GLY A 392 -10.84 28.12 7.10
C GLY A 392 -10.41 29.34 6.27
N VAL A 393 -9.11 29.62 6.16
CA VAL A 393 -8.60 30.71 5.31
C VAL A 393 -8.90 30.41 3.84
N PHE A 394 -8.62 29.19 3.38
CA PHE A 394 -8.97 28.76 2.02
C PHE A 394 -10.49 28.77 1.79
N GLN A 395 -11.26 28.22 2.73
CA GLN A 395 -12.72 28.18 2.65
C GLN A 395 -13.35 29.57 2.48
N SER A 396 -12.88 30.55 3.25
CA SER A 396 -13.33 31.95 3.11
C SER A 396 -12.82 32.63 1.83
N GLY A 397 -11.70 32.13 1.28
CA GLY A 397 -11.01 32.63 0.10
C GLY A 397 -11.45 32.03 -1.24
N LEU A 398 -12.44 31.12 -1.27
CA LEU A 398 -12.88 30.41 -2.49
C LEU A 398 -13.16 31.34 -3.68
N GLY A 399 -13.65 32.56 -3.42
CA GLY A 399 -13.88 33.58 -4.45
C GLY A 399 -12.62 33.96 -5.25
N GLY A 400 -11.45 33.93 -4.62
CA GLY A 400 -10.17 34.32 -5.22
C GLY A 400 -9.53 33.24 -6.10
N VAL A 401 -9.95 31.97 -5.97
CA VAL A 401 -9.35 30.85 -6.71
C VAL A 401 -10.17 30.41 -7.93
N LYS A 402 -11.39 30.94 -8.10
CA LYS A 402 -12.33 30.56 -9.18
C LYS A 402 -11.71 30.58 -10.59
N GLY A 403 -10.91 31.60 -10.91
CA GLY A 403 -10.28 31.71 -12.23
C GLY A 403 -9.31 30.57 -12.52
N LYS A 404 -8.49 30.18 -11.53
CA LYS A 404 -7.59 29.05 -11.64
C LYS A 404 -8.34 27.72 -11.66
N LEU A 405 -9.35 27.58 -10.80
CA LEU A 405 -10.19 26.39 -10.78
C LEU A 405 -10.85 26.15 -12.14
N GLN A 406 -11.44 27.18 -12.74
CA GLN A 406 -12.06 27.07 -14.06
C GLN A 406 -11.05 26.65 -15.12
N GLN A 407 -9.83 27.20 -15.08
CA GLN A 407 -8.76 26.79 -15.99
C GLN A 407 -8.43 25.30 -15.84
N ILE A 408 -8.25 24.81 -14.60
CA ILE A 408 -7.97 23.39 -14.33
C ILE A 408 -9.10 22.51 -14.85
N LEU A 409 -10.37 22.90 -14.62
CA LEU A 409 -11.53 22.15 -15.10
C LEU A 409 -11.61 22.15 -16.63
N ASP A 410 -11.35 23.28 -17.28
CA ASP A 410 -11.36 23.40 -18.75
C ASP A 410 -10.24 22.55 -19.38
N ASP A 411 -9.03 22.60 -18.81
CA ASP A 411 -7.87 21.81 -19.24
C ASP A 411 -8.11 20.31 -19.02
N ALA A 412 -8.86 19.95 -17.97
CA ALA A 412 -9.33 18.58 -17.70
C ALA A 412 -10.54 18.15 -18.55
N GLY A 413 -11.11 19.03 -19.38
CA GLY A 413 -12.30 18.74 -20.19
C GLY A 413 -13.60 18.58 -19.37
N ILE A 414 -13.63 19.10 -18.14
CA ILE A 414 -14.80 19.05 -17.26
C ILE A 414 -15.70 20.24 -17.55
N HIS A 415 -16.82 19.98 -18.23
CA HIS A 415 -17.83 20.99 -18.53
C HIS A 415 -18.98 20.92 -17.52
N LEU A 416 -19.20 22.02 -16.78
CA LEU A 416 -20.27 22.11 -15.80
C LEU A 416 -21.61 22.44 -16.48
N ASP A 417 -22.69 21.79 -16.04
CA ASP A 417 -24.06 22.02 -16.50
C ASP A 417 -24.71 23.27 -15.86
N ARG A 418 -24.02 23.90 -14.91
CA ARG A 418 -24.49 25.01 -14.09
C ARG A 418 -23.34 25.95 -13.69
N PRO A 419 -23.64 27.16 -13.17
CA PRO A 419 -22.62 28.09 -12.72
C PRO A 419 -21.68 27.49 -11.67
N LEU A 420 -20.38 27.80 -11.78
CA LEU A 420 -19.36 27.32 -10.84
C LEU A 420 -19.70 27.64 -9.38
N ASP A 421 -20.33 28.79 -9.10
CA ASP A 421 -20.73 29.19 -7.74
C ASP A 421 -21.75 28.24 -7.12
N ASP A 422 -22.69 27.72 -7.91
CA ASP A 422 -23.69 26.75 -7.45
C ASP A 422 -23.01 25.40 -7.17
N VAL A 423 -22.04 25.01 -8.00
CA VAL A 423 -21.23 23.79 -7.78
C VAL A 423 -20.39 23.92 -6.51
N LEU A 424 -19.67 25.03 -6.33
CA LEU A 424 -18.85 25.29 -5.15
C LEU A 424 -19.65 25.22 -3.85
N THR A 425 -20.88 25.76 -3.87
CA THR A 425 -21.79 25.69 -2.72
C THR A 425 -22.18 24.25 -2.38
N ALA A 426 -22.26 23.37 -3.38
CA ALA A 426 -22.59 21.96 -3.19
C ALA A 426 -21.39 21.09 -2.77
N VAL A 427 -20.22 21.31 -3.35
CA VAL A 427 -19.04 20.43 -3.17
C VAL A 427 -18.10 20.87 -2.04
N ALA A 428 -18.07 22.16 -1.72
CA ALA A 428 -17.22 22.73 -0.68
C ALA A 428 -18.06 23.59 0.29
N PRO A 429 -19.10 23.00 0.94
CA PRO A 429 -19.92 23.73 1.87
C PRO A 429 -19.09 24.22 3.07
N ASP A 430 -19.47 25.38 3.61
CA ASP A 430 -18.88 25.88 4.86
C ASP A 430 -19.17 24.89 6.00
N PRO A 431 -18.16 24.44 6.75
CA PRO A 431 -18.34 23.42 7.78
C PRO A 431 -19.12 23.91 9.00
N GLY A 432 -19.33 25.22 9.16
CA GLY A 432 -20.04 25.81 10.30
C GLY A 432 -19.21 25.85 11.59
N PHE A 433 -17.90 25.64 11.51
CA PHE A 433 -16.96 25.78 12.61
C PHE A 433 -15.58 26.23 12.11
N ASP A 434 -14.78 26.76 13.04
CA ASP A 434 -13.42 27.21 12.74
C ASP A 434 -12.50 26.01 12.45
N VAL A 435 -11.86 26.04 11.28
CA VAL A 435 -10.85 25.07 10.85
C VAL A 435 -9.52 25.82 10.74
N PRO A 436 -8.51 25.51 11.59
CA PRO A 436 -7.26 26.25 11.58
C PRO A 436 -6.49 26.14 10.25
N TYR A 437 -5.59 27.09 10.01
CA TYR A 437 -4.61 26.96 8.93
C TYR A 437 -3.77 25.70 9.13
N GLY A 438 -3.47 24.97 8.06
CA GLY A 438 -2.75 23.70 8.09
C GLY A 438 -3.67 22.47 8.04
N TYR A 439 -4.96 22.60 8.36
CA TYR A 439 -5.89 21.48 8.53
C TYR A 439 -6.72 21.21 7.28
N PRO A 440 -7.12 19.94 7.08
CA PRO A 440 -8.11 19.60 6.08
C PRO A 440 -9.48 20.11 6.47
N LEU A 441 -10.22 20.60 5.48
CA LEU A 441 -11.64 20.87 5.54
C LEU A 441 -12.42 19.54 5.48
N PRO A 442 -13.64 19.45 6.05
CA PRO A 442 -14.42 18.22 6.01
C PRO A 442 -14.68 17.69 4.60
N TRP A 443 -14.94 18.56 3.63
CA TRP A 443 -15.12 18.14 2.23
C TRP A 443 -13.83 17.59 1.61
N GLN A 444 -12.65 18.00 2.08
CA GLN A 444 -11.37 17.42 1.66
C GLN A 444 -11.24 15.99 2.18
N VAL A 445 -11.61 15.73 3.45
CA VAL A 445 -11.67 14.36 4.00
C VAL A 445 -12.63 13.47 3.20
N GLN A 446 -13.81 13.99 2.85
CA GLN A 446 -14.77 13.28 1.99
C GLN A 446 -14.20 13.00 0.59
N THR A 447 -13.41 13.93 0.04
CA THR A 447 -12.75 13.78 -1.25
C THR A 447 -11.63 12.74 -1.20
N SER A 448 -10.82 12.72 -0.13
CA SER A 448 -9.82 11.67 0.10
C SER A 448 -10.48 10.29 0.17
N TYR A 449 -11.62 10.17 0.85
CA TYR A 449 -12.40 8.94 0.88
C TYR A 449 -12.92 8.53 -0.51
N ARG A 450 -13.43 9.47 -1.32
CA ARG A 450 -13.85 9.19 -2.71
C ARG A 450 -12.68 8.73 -3.59
N PHE A 451 -11.50 9.31 -3.38
CA PHE A 451 -10.30 8.89 -4.08
C PHE A 451 -9.86 7.48 -3.67
N MET A 452 -9.91 7.16 -2.38
CA MET A 452 -9.71 5.80 -1.87
C MET A 452 -10.70 4.81 -2.50
N ILE A 453 -11.99 5.13 -2.58
CA ILE A 453 -12.98 4.25 -3.24
C ILE A 453 -12.62 3.99 -4.71
N SER A 454 -12.18 5.03 -5.43
CA SER A 454 -11.71 4.87 -6.82
C SER A 454 -10.48 3.97 -6.91
N PHE A 455 -9.52 4.14 -6.01
CA PHE A 455 -8.37 3.26 -5.90
C PHE A 455 -8.79 1.80 -5.63
N TYR A 456 -9.73 1.56 -4.71
CA TYR A 456 -10.18 0.20 -4.38
C TYR A 456 -10.87 -0.49 -5.58
N ARG A 457 -11.69 0.24 -6.33
CA ARG A 457 -12.33 -0.26 -7.56
C ARG A 457 -11.29 -0.67 -8.61
N LEU A 458 -10.18 0.06 -8.69
CA LEU A 458 -9.08 -0.24 -9.62
C LEU A 458 -8.19 -1.39 -9.12
N SER A 459 -7.80 -1.39 -7.85
CA SER A 459 -6.82 -2.33 -7.29
C SER A 459 -7.38 -3.72 -6.99
N PHE A 460 -8.67 -3.83 -6.62
CA PHE A 460 -9.28 -5.09 -6.15
C PHE A 460 -10.30 -5.70 -7.12
N TRP A 461 -10.31 -5.22 -8.38
CA TRP A 461 -11.03 -5.84 -9.49
C TRP A 461 -10.50 -5.45 -10.89
N GLY A 462 -9.67 -4.39 -10.98
CA GLY A 462 -9.15 -3.84 -12.23
C GLY A 462 -7.73 -4.29 -12.60
N GLY A 463 -7.21 -5.37 -11.98
CA GLY A 463 -5.84 -5.84 -12.17
C GLY A 463 -5.50 -6.32 -13.59
N PHE A 464 -4.20 -6.44 -13.85
CA PHE A 464 -3.60 -6.83 -15.14
C PHE A 464 -3.62 -8.36 -15.37
N ASP A 465 -4.76 -9.00 -15.13
CA ASP A 465 -4.84 -10.46 -15.22
C ASP A 465 -5.29 -10.95 -16.60
N LEU A 466 -4.65 -12.01 -17.10
CA LEU A 466 -5.12 -12.81 -18.23
C LEU A 466 -5.24 -14.28 -17.82
N ASP A 467 -6.45 -14.84 -17.94
CA ASP A 467 -6.67 -16.27 -17.72
C ASP A 467 -5.98 -17.08 -18.85
N LYS A 468 -5.28 -18.16 -18.48
CA LYS A 468 -4.62 -19.04 -19.46
C LYS A 468 -5.62 -19.57 -20.49
N PRO A 469 -5.27 -19.56 -21.80
CA PRO A 469 -6.11 -20.18 -22.82
C PRO A 469 -6.25 -21.69 -22.57
N LYS A 470 -7.45 -22.24 -22.75
CA LYS A 470 -7.70 -23.68 -22.63
C LYS A 470 -6.98 -24.46 -23.73
N LYS A 471 -6.47 -25.65 -23.42
CA LYS A 471 -5.84 -26.50 -24.44
C LYS A 471 -6.87 -27.03 -25.45
N PRO A 472 -6.61 -27.03 -26.77
CA PRO A 472 -7.50 -27.63 -27.76
C PRO A 472 -7.62 -29.15 -27.60
N ASP A 473 -8.85 -29.67 -27.73
CA ASP A 473 -9.12 -31.12 -27.70
C ASP A 473 -8.44 -31.87 -28.87
N PHE A 474 -7.83 -33.04 -28.58
CA PHE A 474 -7.16 -33.89 -29.57
C PHE A 474 -8.13 -34.86 -30.27
N ILE A 475 -8.14 -34.88 -31.61
CA ILE A 475 -8.90 -35.87 -32.43
C ILE A 475 -7.93 -36.57 -33.41
N THR A 476 -7.97 -37.90 -33.48
CA THR A 476 -7.00 -38.77 -34.17
C THR A 476 -7.00 -38.72 -35.72
N TRP A 477 -5.83 -39.01 -36.31
CA TRP A 477 -5.28 -38.65 -37.65
C TRP A 477 -5.63 -39.55 -38.87
N PRO A 478 -5.39 -39.10 -40.14
CA PRO A 478 -4.38 -39.76 -41.03
C PRO A 478 -3.56 -38.78 -41.94
N PRO A 479 -2.58 -39.27 -42.76
CA PRO A 479 -1.15 -38.93 -42.72
C PRO A 479 -0.71 -37.58 -43.32
N ALA A 480 0.48 -37.16 -42.89
CA ALA A 480 1.08 -35.82 -42.95
C ALA A 480 1.84 -35.45 -44.24
N SER A 481 1.36 -35.81 -45.44
CA SER A 481 2.08 -35.50 -46.68
C SER A 481 1.69 -34.19 -47.37
N ASP A 482 0.65 -33.49 -46.89
CA ASP A 482 0.08 -32.33 -47.60
C ASP A 482 0.40 -30.97 -46.96
N PHE A 483 1.29 -30.92 -45.95
CA PHE A 483 1.56 -29.72 -45.14
C PHE A 483 3.03 -29.26 -45.11
N GLU A 484 3.87 -29.74 -46.03
CA GLU A 484 5.33 -29.47 -46.00
C GLU A 484 5.69 -27.97 -46.15
N ASP A 485 4.80 -27.11 -46.65
CA ASP A 485 5.05 -25.66 -46.80
C ASP A 485 4.63 -24.79 -45.59
N LEU A 486 3.94 -25.34 -44.58
CA LEU A 486 3.49 -24.61 -43.37
C LEU A 486 4.45 -24.72 -42.18
N ALA A 487 5.57 -25.44 -42.35
CA ALA A 487 6.46 -25.85 -41.26
C ALA A 487 7.72 -24.98 -41.10
N SER A 488 7.92 -23.95 -41.92
CA SER A 488 8.99 -22.99 -41.68
C SER A 488 8.57 -21.98 -40.61
N VAL A 489 8.98 -22.27 -39.37
CA VAL A 489 8.98 -21.33 -38.24
C VAL A 489 9.67 -20.03 -38.68
N PRO A 490 9.22 -18.83 -38.26
CA PRO A 490 9.92 -17.60 -38.59
C PRO A 490 11.36 -17.63 -38.10
N ASP A 491 12.28 -17.13 -38.92
CA ASP A 491 13.66 -16.90 -38.51
C ASP A 491 13.72 -15.63 -37.64
N PHE A 492 13.70 -15.82 -36.33
CA PHE A 492 13.76 -14.74 -35.33
C PHE A 492 15.20 -14.28 -35.02
N SER A 493 16.20 -14.64 -35.84
CA SER A 493 17.61 -14.25 -35.63
C SER A 493 17.92 -12.77 -35.94
N GLY A 494 16.91 -11.90 -35.88
CA GLY A 494 17.09 -10.46 -36.04
C GLY A 494 18.22 -9.94 -35.12
N PRO A 495 19.04 -8.99 -35.59
CA PRO A 495 20.15 -8.48 -34.79
C PRO A 495 19.61 -7.97 -33.46
N SER A 496 20.17 -8.43 -32.33
CA SER A 496 19.82 -7.90 -31.01
C SER A 496 20.04 -6.39 -31.07
N SER A 497 18.97 -5.61 -30.97
CA SER A 497 19.07 -4.16 -31.05
C SER A 497 19.80 -3.59 -29.83
N GLY A 498 19.95 -4.40 -28.77
CA GLY A 498 20.47 -3.97 -27.48
C GLY A 498 19.41 -3.23 -26.65
N ASP A 499 18.20 -3.08 -27.20
CA ASP A 499 17.02 -2.53 -26.55
C ASP A 499 16.00 -3.67 -26.37
N ALA A 500 15.76 -4.04 -25.13
CA ALA A 500 14.92 -5.17 -24.76
C ALA A 500 13.44 -4.94 -25.15
N LEU A 501 12.94 -3.69 -25.06
CA LEU A 501 11.61 -3.32 -25.53
C LEU A 501 11.53 -3.49 -27.04
N GLN A 502 12.55 -3.04 -27.76
CA GLN A 502 12.59 -3.12 -29.20
C GLN A 502 12.80 -4.55 -29.68
N ASP A 503 13.53 -5.39 -28.94
CA ASP A 503 13.74 -6.81 -29.24
C ASP A 503 12.46 -7.63 -29.00
N VAL A 504 11.75 -7.42 -27.87
CA VAL A 504 10.42 -8.02 -27.62
C VAL A 504 9.39 -7.52 -28.62
N CYS A 505 9.32 -6.22 -28.86
CA CYS A 505 8.37 -5.66 -29.81
C CYS A 505 8.70 -6.01 -31.27
N SER A 506 9.98 -6.21 -31.62
CA SER A 506 10.39 -6.67 -32.94
C SER A 506 10.15 -8.17 -33.10
N ALA A 507 10.29 -8.96 -32.04
CA ALA A 507 9.90 -10.37 -32.04
C ALA A 507 8.39 -10.52 -32.21
N ILE A 508 7.58 -9.80 -31.41
CA ILE A 508 6.12 -9.82 -31.50
C ILE A 508 5.65 -9.25 -32.85
N LYS A 509 6.20 -8.15 -33.34
CA LYS A 509 5.86 -7.58 -34.65
C LYS A 509 6.26 -8.50 -35.82
N SER A 510 7.50 -9.00 -35.84
CA SER A 510 7.97 -9.90 -36.92
C SER A 510 7.15 -11.20 -36.96
N PHE A 511 6.61 -11.58 -35.81
CA PHE A 511 5.71 -12.69 -35.63
C PHE A 511 4.28 -12.42 -36.15
N PHE A 512 3.69 -11.24 -35.88
CA PHE A 512 2.40 -10.84 -36.45
C PHE A 512 2.45 -10.52 -37.94
N ASP A 513 3.55 -9.93 -38.41
CA ASP A 513 3.84 -9.74 -39.83
C ASP A 513 3.92 -11.10 -40.57
N TRP A 514 4.52 -12.12 -39.94
CA TRP A 514 4.49 -13.49 -40.43
C TRP A 514 3.08 -14.10 -40.39
N LEU A 515 2.33 -13.97 -39.29
CA LEU A 515 0.95 -14.45 -39.20
C LEU A 515 0.02 -13.79 -40.23
N ALA A 516 0.19 -12.50 -40.53
CA ALA A 516 -0.58 -11.79 -41.56
C ALA A 516 -0.23 -12.27 -42.97
N HIS A 517 1.07 -12.54 -43.22
CA HIS A 517 1.55 -13.12 -44.48
C HIS A 517 1.10 -14.58 -44.66
N GLU A 518 1.09 -15.38 -43.59
CA GLU A 518 0.51 -16.73 -43.57
C GLU A 518 -1.03 -16.68 -43.63
N ALA A 519 -1.69 -15.65 -43.08
CA ALA A 519 -3.13 -15.47 -43.19
C ALA A 519 -3.58 -15.19 -44.64
N GLU A 520 -2.77 -14.52 -45.45
CA GLU A 520 -2.99 -14.41 -46.91
C GLU A 520 -2.81 -15.76 -47.63
N ALA A 521 -1.89 -16.62 -47.16
CA ALA A 521 -1.76 -18.00 -47.64
C ALA A 521 -2.92 -18.89 -47.16
N ILE A 522 -3.42 -18.66 -45.94
CA ILE A 522 -4.60 -19.30 -45.33
C ILE A 522 -5.88 -18.84 -46.02
N ALA A 523 -6.03 -17.60 -46.50
CA ALA A 523 -7.19 -17.19 -47.30
C ALA A 523 -7.28 -17.97 -48.63
N LYS A 524 -6.12 -18.39 -49.16
CA LYS A 524 -6.02 -19.31 -50.30
C LYS A 524 -6.36 -20.75 -49.90
N LEU A 525 -5.92 -21.19 -48.72
CA LEU A 525 -6.24 -22.47 -48.09
C LEU A 525 -7.71 -22.58 -47.67
N VAL A 526 -8.37 -21.48 -47.29
CA VAL A 526 -9.79 -21.33 -46.94
C VAL A 526 -10.68 -21.65 -48.13
N GLY A 527 -10.28 -21.21 -49.33
CA GLY A 527 -10.91 -21.63 -50.58
C GLY A 527 -10.85 -23.14 -50.83
N ASP A 528 -9.88 -23.83 -50.23
CA ASP A 528 -9.73 -25.29 -50.26
C ASP A 528 -10.28 -26.00 -49.00
N LEU A 529 -10.38 -25.33 -47.86
CA LEU A 529 -10.95 -25.77 -46.57
C LEU A 529 -12.49 -25.73 -46.58
N ILE A 530 -13.11 -24.84 -47.36
CA ILE A 530 -14.55 -24.90 -47.69
C ILE A 530 -14.93 -26.23 -48.35
N LYS A 531 -13.97 -26.96 -48.94
CA LYS A 531 -14.18 -28.32 -49.45
C LYS A 531 -13.96 -29.43 -48.40
N ALA A 532 -13.46 -29.11 -47.20
CA ALA A 532 -12.97 -30.04 -46.18
C ALA A 532 -13.65 -29.92 -44.79
N VAL A 533 -14.82 -29.27 -44.73
CA VAL A 533 -15.56 -28.74 -43.56
C VAL A 533 -16.04 -29.78 -42.50
N ALA A 534 -15.54 -31.01 -42.51
CA ALA A 534 -15.88 -32.00 -41.49
C ALA A 534 -14.67 -32.80 -40.97
N SER A 535 -13.44 -32.28 -41.11
CA SER A 535 -12.22 -33.07 -40.90
C SER A 535 -11.46 -32.74 -39.59
N PRO A 536 -10.87 -33.75 -38.92
CA PRO A 536 -9.84 -33.64 -37.86
C PRO A 536 -8.59 -32.79 -38.20
N GLY A 537 -8.44 -32.33 -39.44
CA GLY A 537 -7.26 -31.57 -39.92
C GLY A 537 -7.12 -30.12 -39.46
N THR A 538 -8.03 -29.58 -38.65
CA THR A 538 -7.92 -28.20 -38.11
C THR A 538 -7.08 -28.11 -36.83
N TYR A 539 -6.69 -29.25 -36.25
CA TYR A 539 -5.90 -29.32 -35.03
C TYR A 539 -4.54 -28.58 -35.11
N PRO A 540 -3.73 -28.67 -36.18
CA PRO A 540 -2.47 -27.93 -36.28
C PRO A 540 -2.65 -26.40 -36.21
N ILE A 541 -3.74 -25.87 -36.76
CA ILE A 541 -4.07 -24.43 -36.72
C ILE A 541 -4.50 -24.04 -35.31
N ARG A 542 -5.39 -24.82 -34.68
CA ARG A 542 -5.81 -24.59 -33.28
C ARG A 542 -4.63 -24.70 -32.30
N TRP A 543 -3.73 -25.64 -32.54
CA TRP A 543 -2.50 -25.80 -31.78
C TRP A 543 -1.56 -24.61 -31.99
N GLY A 544 -1.38 -24.16 -33.24
CA GLY A 544 -0.66 -22.92 -33.56
C GLY A 544 -1.22 -21.75 -32.75
N LEU A 545 -2.51 -21.43 -32.89
CA LEU A 545 -3.17 -20.35 -32.14
C LEU A 545 -3.05 -20.51 -30.62
N TYR A 546 -3.17 -21.72 -30.09
CA TYR A 546 -2.98 -22.00 -28.67
C TYR A 546 -1.55 -21.68 -28.20
N GLN A 547 -0.51 -22.06 -28.96
CA GLN A 547 0.88 -21.76 -28.59
C GLN A 547 1.17 -20.26 -28.59
N LEU A 548 0.50 -19.49 -29.46
CA LEU A 548 0.62 -18.04 -29.50
C LEU A 548 -0.10 -17.36 -28.36
N ALA A 549 -1.29 -17.89 -28.05
CA ALA A 549 -2.04 -17.45 -26.89
C ALA A 549 -1.27 -17.72 -25.59
N MET A 550 -0.55 -18.85 -25.52
CA MET A 550 0.36 -19.18 -24.44
C MET A 550 1.53 -18.20 -24.31
N TRP A 551 2.15 -17.77 -25.42
CA TRP A 551 3.23 -16.78 -25.36
C TRP A 551 2.77 -15.40 -24.90
N ALA A 552 1.61 -14.93 -25.38
CA ALA A 552 1.02 -13.69 -24.90
C ALA A 552 0.71 -13.76 -23.41
N TRP A 553 0.15 -14.89 -22.96
CA TRP A 553 -0.08 -15.17 -21.55
C TRP A 553 1.24 -15.19 -20.75
N ASP A 554 2.30 -15.83 -21.23
CA ASP A 554 3.61 -15.86 -20.55
C ASP A 554 4.20 -14.44 -20.37
N ILE A 555 4.17 -13.59 -21.40
CA ILE A 555 4.66 -12.21 -21.33
C ILE A 555 3.88 -11.40 -20.30
N VAL A 556 2.56 -11.55 -20.28
CA VAL A 556 1.68 -10.82 -19.37
C VAL A 556 1.94 -11.23 -17.93
N ASN A 557 1.94 -12.54 -17.64
CA ASN A 557 2.19 -13.00 -16.28
C ASN A 557 3.60 -12.65 -15.82
N ASN A 558 4.64 -12.80 -16.66
CA ASN A 558 5.99 -12.37 -16.29
C ASN A 558 6.06 -10.86 -15.99
N THR A 559 5.32 -10.04 -16.73
CA THR A 559 5.24 -8.59 -16.47
C THR A 559 4.51 -8.31 -15.16
N HIS A 560 3.38 -8.98 -14.92
CA HIS A 560 2.61 -8.84 -13.69
C HIS A 560 3.42 -9.28 -12.47
N GLU A 561 4.08 -10.45 -12.55
CA GLU A 561 4.98 -10.98 -11.54
C GLU A 561 6.06 -9.96 -11.16
N ILE A 562 6.71 -9.31 -12.14
CA ILE A 562 7.71 -8.25 -11.88
C ILE A 562 7.08 -7.03 -11.23
N LEU A 563 5.93 -6.57 -11.71
CA LEU A 563 5.22 -5.41 -11.15
C LEU A 563 4.72 -5.67 -9.71
N ALA A 564 4.30 -6.90 -9.41
CA ALA A 564 3.93 -7.34 -8.08
C ALA A 564 5.16 -7.35 -7.16
N HIS A 565 6.26 -7.98 -7.59
CA HIS A 565 7.54 -8.05 -6.86
C HIS A 565 8.33 -6.74 -6.80
N THR A 566 7.85 -5.70 -7.48
CA THR A 566 8.35 -4.33 -7.34
C THR A 566 7.43 -3.44 -6.51
N GLY A 567 6.27 -3.93 -6.08
CA GLY A 567 5.31 -3.21 -5.23
C GLY A 567 4.36 -2.28 -6.00
N PHE A 568 4.28 -2.39 -7.33
CA PHE A 568 3.35 -1.61 -8.16
C PHE A 568 1.96 -2.25 -8.29
N LEU A 569 1.88 -3.57 -8.23
CA LEU A 569 0.63 -4.34 -8.26
C LEU A 569 0.50 -5.24 -7.02
N LEU A 570 -0.74 -5.65 -6.72
CA LEU A 570 -1.00 -6.68 -5.72
C LEU A 570 -0.76 -8.06 -6.34
N PRO A 571 -0.04 -8.98 -5.68
CA PRO A 571 0.17 -10.32 -6.19
C PRO A 571 -1.14 -11.13 -6.15
N HIS A 572 -1.34 -12.01 -7.14
CA HIS A 572 -2.41 -13.00 -7.13
C HIS A 572 -1.94 -14.39 -6.70
N GLY A 573 -2.87 -15.22 -6.22
CA GLY A 573 -2.60 -16.61 -5.91
C GLY A 573 -2.78 -17.54 -7.12
N GLU A 574 -2.24 -18.75 -7.01
CA GLU A 574 -2.51 -19.81 -8.00
C GLU A 574 -4.01 -20.06 -8.15
N LEU A 575 -4.50 -19.97 -9.39
CA LEU A 575 -5.87 -20.31 -9.77
C LEU A 575 -5.85 -21.47 -10.76
N SER A 576 -6.60 -22.53 -10.47
CA SER A 576 -6.83 -23.65 -11.38
C SER A 576 -8.32 -23.82 -11.69
N LYS A 577 -8.66 -24.06 -12.96
CA LYS A 577 -10.03 -24.38 -13.41
C LYS A 577 -10.02 -25.75 -14.08
N ASP A 578 -10.93 -26.64 -13.70
CA ASP A 578 -11.03 -28.01 -14.24
C ASP A 578 -9.73 -28.84 -14.13
N GLY A 579 -8.85 -28.52 -13.17
CA GLY A 579 -7.55 -29.18 -13.00
C GLY A 579 -6.43 -28.65 -13.89
N GLU A 580 -6.68 -27.60 -14.69
CA GLU A 580 -5.66 -26.87 -15.43
C GLU A 580 -5.31 -25.56 -14.71
N LEU A 581 -4.01 -25.27 -14.59
CA LEU A 581 -3.49 -23.99 -14.10
C LEU A 581 -3.95 -22.86 -15.04
N VAL A 582 -4.62 -21.85 -14.49
CA VAL A 582 -5.13 -20.68 -15.22
C VAL A 582 -4.33 -19.42 -14.91
N GLN A 583 -3.86 -19.27 -13.67
CA GLN A 583 -2.99 -18.18 -13.24
C GLN A 583 -1.91 -18.74 -12.31
N PRO A 584 -0.63 -18.33 -12.46
CA PRO A 584 0.43 -18.74 -11.56
C PRO A 584 0.25 -18.15 -10.16
N ASN A 585 1.07 -18.59 -9.21
CA ASN A 585 1.12 -17.97 -7.88
C ASN A 585 2.20 -16.89 -7.87
N GLU A 586 1.80 -15.63 -7.67
CA GLU A 586 2.72 -14.49 -7.50
C GLU A 586 2.95 -14.17 -6.03
N ILE A 587 2.19 -14.79 -5.12
CA ILE A 587 2.41 -14.64 -3.68
C ILE A 587 3.70 -15.37 -3.32
N ASP A 588 4.81 -14.64 -3.34
CA ASP A 588 6.10 -15.12 -2.87
C ASP A 588 6.12 -15.18 -1.34
N HIS A 589 5.97 -16.40 -0.82
CA HIS A 589 6.04 -16.67 0.60
C HIS A 589 7.45 -16.42 1.17
N SER A 590 8.51 -16.53 0.38
CA SER A 590 9.88 -16.21 0.83
C SER A 590 10.01 -14.73 1.14
N LEU A 591 9.33 -13.86 0.38
CA LEU A 591 9.34 -12.42 0.59
C LEU A 591 8.68 -11.98 1.90
N ILE A 592 7.74 -12.78 2.41
CA ILE A 592 7.05 -12.54 3.68
C ILE A 592 7.45 -13.51 4.78
N GLN A 593 8.45 -14.37 4.55
CA GLN A 593 8.98 -15.28 5.55
C GLN A 593 10.22 -14.68 6.18
N LEU A 594 10.16 -14.42 7.48
CA LEU A 594 11.18 -13.67 8.20
C LEU A 594 12.59 -14.25 8.01
N GLY A 595 13.50 -13.46 7.41
CA GLY A 595 14.89 -13.87 7.14
C GLY A 595 15.14 -14.41 5.73
N ASN A 596 14.11 -14.57 4.89
CA ASN A 596 14.23 -15.00 3.48
C ASN A 596 14.10 -13.82 2.51
N THR A 597 14.55 -13.99 1.25
CA THR A 597 14.53 -12.95 0.21
C THR A 597 13.39 -13.15 -0.77
N VAL A 598 13.66 -13.86 -1.87
CA VAL A 598 12.71 -14.18 -2.94
C VAL A 598 12.84 -15.64 -3.30
N ASP A 599 11.79 -16.20 -3.89
CA ASP A 599 11.80 -17.59 -4.33
C ASP A 599 12.51 -17.80 -5.68
N GLN A 600 12.62 -19.07 -6.08
CA GLN A 600 13.23 -19.44 -7.36
C GLN A 600 12.36 -19.10 -8.58
N ALA A 601 11.05 -18.97 -8.41
CA ALA A 601 10.14 -18.63 -9.50
C ALA A 601 10.33 -17.16 -9.91
N PHE A 602 10.36 -16.24 -8.94
CA PHE A 602 10.65 -14.85 -9.20
C PHE A 602 12.09 -14.64 -9.72
N LEU A 603 13.08 -15.37 -9.18
CA LEU A 603 14.44 -15.36 -9.73
C LEU A 603 14.49 -15.71 -11.22
N GLN A 604 13.71 -16.72 -11.62
CA GLN A 604 13.57 -17.10 -13.03
C GLN A 604 12.86 -16.01 -13.83
N ALA A 605 11.75 -15.45 -13.32
CA ALA A 605 11.05 -14.35 -13.96
C ALA A 605 11.94 -13.11 -14.17
N LEU A 606 12.80 -12.77 -13.20
CA LEU A 606 13.77 -11.68 -13.29
C LEU A 606 14.89 -11.97 -14.30
N SER A 607 15.35 -13.22 -14.38
CA SER A 607 16.32 -13.65 -15.41
C SER A 607 15.73 -13.52 -16.81
N ASP A 608 14.47 -13.95 -16.98
CA ASP A 608 13.75 -13.95 -18.24
C ASP A 608 13.13 -12.59 -18.57
N ALA A 609 13.15 -11.67 -17.60
CA ALA A 609 12.62 -10.34 -17.75
C ALA A 609 13.24 -9.65 -18.96
N THR A 610 12.43 -8.85 -19.62
CA THR A 610 12.88 -7.80 -20.51
C THR A 610 12.93 -6.54 -19.64
N ASP A 611 14.07 -5.84 -19.58
CA ASP A 611 14.26 -4.63 -18.74
C ASP A 611 14.32 -3.46 -19.71
N PRO A 612 13.16 -3.06 -20.26
CA PRO A 612 13.08 -1.94 -21.19
C PRO A 612 13.47 -0.62 -20.51
N PHE A 613 13.59 -0.60 -19.18
CA PHE A 613 13.96 0.56 -18.38
C PHE A 613 15.47 0.65 -18.17
N GLY A 614 16.22 -0.44 -18.35
CA GLY A 614 17.69 -0.47 -18.14
C GLY A 614 18.09 -0.20 -16.69
N HIS A 615 17.16 -0.38 -15.76
CA HIS A 615 17.28 0.02 -14.35
C HIS A 615 16.89 -1.11 -13.38
N LEU A 616 16.46 -2.29 -13.86
CA LEU A 616 16.22 -3.45 -12.99
C LEU A 616 17.54 -4.15 -12.67
N ASP A 617 17.87 -4.31 -11.39
CA ASP A 617 19.09 -4.99 -10.98
C ASP A 617 18.90 -6.52 -10.99
N ARG A 618 19.41 -7.18 -12.03
CA ARG A 618 19.27 -8.62 -12.22
C ARG A 618 20.39 -9.45 -11.63
N ASP A 619 21.27 -8.86 -10.82
CA ASP A 619 22.43 -9.54 -10.27
C ASP A 619 22.01 -10.53 -9.17
N PRO A 620 22.07 -11.87 -9.42
CA PRO A 620 21.63 -12.85 -8.45
C PRO A 620 22.54 -12.90 -7.20
N SER A 621 23.74 -12.30 -7.25
CA SER A 621 24.63 -12.25 -6.09
C SER A 621 24.15 -11.30 -4.98
N LEU A 622 23.19 -10.43 -5.30
CA LEU A 622 22.54 -9.55 -4.33
C LEU A 622 21.41 -10.24 -3.56
N ILE A 623 20.99 -11.41 -4.03
CA ILE A 623 19.96 -12.23 -3.39
C ILE A 623 20.70 -13.26 -2.55
N ILE A 624 20.62 -13.10 -1.23
CA ILE A 624 21.35 -13.91 -0.26
C ILE A 624 20.50 -15.08 0.25
N GLU A 625 21.19 -16.12 0.71
CA GLU A 625 20.61 -17.23 1.45
C GLU A 625 19.84 -16.74 2.68
N PRO A 626 18.86 -17.52 3.17
CA PRO A 626 18.11 -17.18 4.36
C PRO A 626 19.04 -16.88 5.54
N THR A 627 18.82 -15.75 6.19
CA THR A 627 19.63 -15.29 7.32
C THR A 627 18.78 -15.20 8.57
N ASN A 628 19.38 -15.51 9.72
CA ASN A 628 18.70 -15.33 10.99
C ASN A 628 18.51 -13.81 11.22
N PRO A 629 17.26 -13.33 11.29
CA PRO A 629 16.97 -11.92 11.54
C PRO A 629 17.67 -11.40 12.79
N ARG A 630 17.80 -12.22 13.84
CA ARG A 630 18.42 -11.84 15.12
C ARG A 630 19.95 -11.84 15.11
N ASN A 631 20.61 -12.00 13.96
CA ASN A 631 22.08 -11.98 13.89
C ASN A 631 22.59 -10.52 13.85
N ASP A 632 23.71 -10.20 14.53
CA ASP A 632 24.38 -8.89 14.46
C ASP A 632 24.80 -8.46 13.03
N GLN A 633 24.84 -9.42 12.10
CA GLN A 633 25.12 -9.21 10.67
C GLN A 633 23.85 -9.01 9.83
N TYR A 634 22.68 -9.25 10.41
CA TYR A 634 21.38 -8.96 9.81
C TYR A 634 21.10 -7.46 9.96
N PRO A 635 20.43 -6.83 8.98
CA PRO A 635 20.33 -5.38 9.01
C PRO A 635 19.37 -4.91 10.13
N PHE A 636 19.83 -3.95 10.94
CA PHE A 636 19.07 -3.29 12.02
C PHE A 636 19.19 -1.79 11.94
N LEU A 637 18.49 -1.24 10.96
CA LEU A 637 18.50 0.16 10.51
C LEU A 637 19.68 0.49 9.57
N PRO A 638 19.80 -0.19 8.42
CA PRO A 638 20.73 0.13 7.35
C PRO A 638 20.58 1.59 6.90
N VAL A 639 21.72 2.21 6.61
CA VAL A 639 21.83 3.57 6.07
C VAL A 639 22.46 3.54 4.68
N ARG A 640 21.96 4.42 3.81
CA ARG A 640 22.44 4.47 2.43
C ARG A 640 23.88 5.00 2.32
N PRO A 641 24.66 4.55 1.32
CA PRO A 641 25.94 5.19 1.01
C PRO A 641 25.78 6.65 0.58
N ARG A 642 26.84 7.47 0.74
CA ARG A 642 26.87 8.85 0.23
C ARG A 642 26.63 8.86 -1.29
N GLN A 643 25.62 9.58 -1.75
CA GLN A 643 25.38 9.81 -3.18
C GLN A 643 26.09 11.09 -3.64
N LEU A 644 26.76 11.00 -4.79
CA LEU A 644 27.37 12.14 -5.48
C LEU A 644 26.70 12.26 -6.86
N GLY A 645 25.61 13.04 -6.96
CA GLY A 645 24.88 13.27 -8.22
C GLY A 645 23.43 12.76 -8.22
N SER A 646 22.74 12.90 -9.35
CA SER A 646 21.34 12.49 -9.57
C SER A 646 21.16 10.99 -9.86
N GLU A 647 22.08 10.15 -9.39
CA GLU A 647 22.08 8.69 -9.55
C GLU A 647 21.58 8.04 -8.24
N ASP A 648 20.31 8.25 -7.92
CA ASP A 648 19.51 7.49 -6.92
C ASP A 648 18.74 6.39 -7.70
N ALA A 649 18.46 5.16 -7.24
CA ALA A 649 18.53 4.61 -5.90
C ALA A 649 18.62 3.08 -5.92
N ASP A 650 19.52 2.52 -5.13
CA ASP A 650 19.78 1.08 -5.02
C ASP A 650 18.60 0.27 -4.48
N GLU A 651 17.68 0.87 -3.71
CA GLU A 651 16.49 0.18 -3.20
C GLU A 651 15.44 0.00 -4.30
N PHE A 652 15.18 1.02 -5.13
CA PHE A 652 14.13 0.97 -6.15
C PHE A 652 14.47 0.05 -7.32
N HIS A 653 15.76 -0.18 -7.56
CA HIS A 653 16.20 -1.15 -8.58
C HIS A 653 16.06 -2.61 -8.13
N ARG A 654 15.81 -2.86 -6.84
CA ARG A 654 15.71 -4.19 -6.23
C ARG A 654 14.94 -4.20 -4.90
N PRO A 655 13.69 -3.68 -4.84
CA PRO A 655 12.92 -3.65 -3.60
C PRO A 655 12.64 -5.05 -3.04
N TRP A 656 12.75 -6.08 -3.90
CA TRP A 656 12.62 -7.50 -3.55
C TRP A 656 13.83 -8.11 -2.82
N ALA A 657 15.01 -7.47 -2.82
CA ALA A 657 16.21 -8.00 -2.17
C ALA A 657 16.49 -7.36 -0.79
N TYR A 658 17.20 -8.08 0.08
CA TYR A 658 17.67 -7.50 1.34
C TYR A 658 18.68 -6.38 1.11
N PRO A 659 18.63 -5.30 1.92
CA PRO A 659 19.59 -4.22 1.84
C PRO A 659 20.94 -4.61 2.45
N ILE A 660 21.30 -5.88 2.67
CA ILE A 660 22.57 -6.26 3.32
C ILE A 660 23.82 -5.93 2.45
N LEU A 661 23.64 -5.85 1.14
CA LEU A 661 24.65 -5.41 0.19
C LEU A 661 24.17 -4.14 -0.52
N SER A 662 25.05 -3.16 -0.69
CA SER A 662 24.83 -1.93 -1.47
C SER A 662 25.83 -1.83 -2.61
N ARG A 663 25.35 -1.54 -3.82
CA ARG A 663 26.16 -1.19 -4.99
C ARG A 663 26.48 0.31 -4.93
N ARG A 664 27.71 0.67 -5.30
CA ARG A 664 28.19 2.07 -5.25
C ARG A 664 28.35 2.66 -6.65
N PRO A 665 28.61 3.99 -6.77
CA PRO A 665 28.93 4.62 -8.05
C PRO A 665 30.13 4.00 -8.79
N ASP A 666 31.01 3.29 -8.07
CA ASP A 666 32.12 2.51 -8.64
C ASP A 666 31.69 1.12 -9.17
N LYS A 667 30.39 0.79 -9.09
CA LYS A 667 29.76 -0.48 -9.49
C LYS A 667 30.18 -1.70 -8.67
N HIS A 668 30.89 -1.52 -7.56
CA HIS A 668 31.23 -2.60 -6.63
C HIS A 668 30.17 -2.74 -5.52
N THR A 669 30.03 -3.96 -5.01
CA THR A 669 29.11 -4.29 -3.90
C THR A 669 29.86 -4.27 -2.56
N TYR A 670 29.22 -3.66 -1.56
CA TYR A 670 29.76 -3.52 -0.21
C TYR A 670 28.70 -3.91 0.81
N GLY A 671 29.13 -4.34 2.00
CA GLY A 671 28.21 -4.48 3.13
C GLY A 671 27.52 -3.16 3.44
N THR A 672 26.21 -3.20 3.61
CA THR A 672 25.43 -2.00 3.90
C THR A 672 25.69 -1.53 5.32
N PRO A 673 26.10 -0.26 5.51
CA PRO A 673 26.34 0.26 6.84
C PRO A 673 25.03 0.32 7.64
N THR A 674 25.09 0.12 8.97
CA THR A 674 23.92 0.27 9.86
C THR A 674 24.01 1.57 10.65
N GLU A 675 22.88 2.21 10.88
CA GLU A 675 22.72 3.40 11.71
C GLU A 675 23.13 3.09 13.15
N LEU A 676 23.77 4.05 13.80
CA LEU A 676 24.15 3.96 15.22
C LEU A 676 23.44 5.07 15.99
N SER A 677 23.06 4.81 17.24
CA SER A 677 22.47 5.81 18.14
C SER A 677 23.45 6.24 19.24
N ASP A 678 23.41 7.52 19.60
CA ASP A 678 24.20 8.12 20.68
C ASP A 678 23.53 7.90 22.04
N VAL A 679 23.72 6.71 22.63
CA VAL A 679 23.07 6.28 23.89
C VAL A 679 23.18 7.34 24.99
N GLN A 680 24.37 7.91 25.23
CA GLN A 680 24.55 8.89 26.29
C GLN A 680 23.79 10.18 26.01
N ALA A 681 23.77 10.68 24.76
CA ALA A 681 23.04 11.89 24.43
C ALA A 681 21.53 11.74 24.67
N GLU A 682 20.95 10.58 24.37
CA GLU A 682 19.53 10.30 24.59
C GLU A 682 19.18 10.23 26.08
N LEU A 683 20.03 9.55 26.88
CA LEU A 683 19.87 9.45 28.33
C LEU A 683 20.02 10.82 29.02
N ASP A 684 20.98 11.63 28.59
CA ASP A 684 21.23 12.98 29.11
C ASP A 684 20.07 13.91 28.76
N TYR A 685 19.56 13.82 27.52
CA TYR A 685 18.43 14.61 27.07
C TYR A 685 17.18 14.33 27.91
N ALA A 686 16.86 13.05 28.10
CA ALA A 686 15.72 12.61 28.90
C ALA A 686 15.94 12.70 30.42
N ARG A 687 17.15 13.04 30.87
CA ARG A 687 17.53 13.11 32.29
C ARG A 687 17.24 11.81 33.04
N VAL A 688 17.55 10.69 32.41
CA VAL A 688 17.30 9.35 32.96
C VAL A 688 18.06 9.18 34.29
N ASP A 689 17.45 8.53 35.27
CA ASP A 689 18.05 8.38 36.60
C ASP A 689 19.30 7.48 36.58
N PRO A 690 20.25 7.65 37.51
CA PRO A 690 21.52 6.91 37.48
C PRO A 690 21.41 5.39 37.53
N ARG A 691 20.33 4.82 38.10
CA ARG A 691 20.15 3.36 38.15
C ARG A 691 19.74 2.83 36.78
N THR A 692 18.79 3.49 36.14
CA THR A 692 18.36 3.15 34.78
C THR A 692 19.51 3.38 33.79
N GLN A 693 20.27 4.48 33.91
CA GLN A 693 21.48 4.68 33.09
C GLN A 693 22.50 3.54 33.27
N ALA A 694 22.75 3.08 34.50
CA ALA A 694 23.68 1.98 34.74
C ALA A 694 23.23 0.67 34.09
N LEU A 695 21.92 0.42 34.03
CA LEU A 695 21.34 -0.73 33.33
C LEU A 695 21.52 -0.59 31.81
N VAL A 696 21.16 0.56 31.24
CA VAL A 696 21.32 0.83 29.80
C VAL A 696 22.79 0.70 29.39
N HIS A 697 23.71 1.30 30.14
CA HIS A 697 25.15 1.20 29.88
C HIS A 697 25.71 -0.22 29.98
N LYS A 698 25.09 -1.08 30.80
CA LYS A 698 25.49 -2.48 30.93
C LYS A 698 25.10 -3.27 29.68
N LEU A 699 23.97 -2.94 29.05
CA LEU A 699 23.40 -3.68 27.93
C LEU A 699 23.89 -3.14 26.58
N LEU A 700 23.81 -1.83 26.36
CA LEU A 700 24.09 -1.20 25.07
C LEU A 700 25.49 -0.55 24.99
N GLY A 701 26.18 -0.39 26.11
CA GLY A 701 27.37 0.46 26.18
C GLY A 701 27.03 1.94 26.29
N ARG A 702 28.00 2.83 26.02
CA ARG A 702 27.88 4.28 26.30
C ARG A 702 27.73 5.19 25.07
N HIS A 703 28.22 4.77 23.91
CA HIS A 703 28.42 5.69 22.79
C HIS A 703 27.77 5.23 21.48
N GLU A 704 27.62 3.93 21.26
CA GLU A 704 27.10 3.37 20.01
C GLU A 704 26.12 2.26 20.36
N GLY A 705 24.84 2.61 20.41
CA GLY A 705 23.74 1.66 20.59
C GLY A 705 23.15 1.26 19.24
N ARG A 706 22.85 -0.02 19.07
CA ARG A 706 22.03 -0.53 17.97
C ARG A 706 20.64 -0.84 18.51
N THR A 707 19.64 -0.65 17.67
CA THR A 707 18.29 -1.17 17.93
C THR A 707 18.26 -2.67 17.62
N ILE A 708 17.32 -3.39 18.21
CA ILE A 708 17.13 -4.84 17.97
C ILE A 708 15.88 -5.05 17.13
N SER A 709 15.83 -6.20 16.44
CA SER A 709 14.62 -6.76 15.84
C SER A 709 13.42 -6.80 16.77
N GLY A 710 12.24 -6.99 16.16
CA GLY A 710 11.06 -7.39 16.89
C GLY A 710 11.18 -8.80 17.49
N PRO A 711 10.16 -9.22 18.24
CA PRO A 711 10.16 -10.48 18.98
C PRO A 711 9.92 -11.71 18.09
N TYR A 712 10.02 -11.60 16.76
CA TYR A 712 9.61 -12.67 15.87
C TYR A 712 10.72 -13.71 15.67
N PRO A 713 10.38 -15.00 15.59
CA PRO A 713 11.36 -16.03 15.33
C PRO A 713 11.75 -16.06 13.84
N SER A 714 13.00 -16.43 13.56
CA SER A 714 13.47 -16.67 12.18
C SER A 714 12.57 -17.70 11.49
N GLY A 715 12.19 -17.41 10.24
CA GLY A 715 11.31 -18.26 9.44
C GLY A 715 9.82 -18.09 9.74
N ALA A 716 9.42 -17.19 10.64
CA ALA A 716 8.03 -16.89 10.92
C ALA A 716 7.28 -16.39 9.67
N MET A 717 6.03 -16.81 9.54
CA MET A 717 5.07 -16.28 8.56
C MET A 717 4.07 -15.35 9.26
N PRO A 718 3.49 -14.35 8.56
CA PRO A 718 2.53 -13.41 9.14
C PRO A 718 1.35 -14.10 9.84
N HIS A 719 0.78 -15.14 9.22
CA HIS A 719 -0.33 -15.91 9.78
C HIS A 719 0.01 -16.65 11.08
N ASP A 720 1.29 -16.91 11.36
CA ASP A 720 1.75 -17.56 12.58
C ASP A 720 1.95 -16.58 13.75
N VAL A 721 1.98 -15.27 13.48
CA VAL A 721 2.42 -14.27 14.49
C VAL A 721 1.47 -13.09 14.69
N PHE A 722 0.74 -12.63 13.66
CA PHE A 722 -0.10 -11.41 13.77
C PHE A 722 -1.40 -11.66 14.55
N PHE A 723 -2.05 -12.81 14.33
CA PHE A 723 -3.43 -13.04 14.77
C PHE A 723 -3.58 -13.99 15.96
N ARG A 724 -2.49 -14.27 16.69
CA ARG A 724 -2.59 -15.17 17.84
C ARG A 724 -3.28 -14.46 19.00
N THR A 725 -4.06 -15.22 19.75
CA THR A 725 -4.83 -14.70 20.89
C THR A 725 -4.53 -15.42 22.19
N ASP A 726 -3.60 -16.39 22.16
CA ASP A 726 -3.29 -17.29 23.28
C ASP A 726 -1.89 -17.07 23.85
N LYS A 727 -1.09 -16.16 23.27
CA LYS A 727 0.27 -15.89 23.74
C LYS A 727 0.25 -15.03 25.01
N PRO A 728 0.90 -15.47 26.10
CA PRO A 728 0.96 -14.70 27.33
C PRO A 728 1.76 -13.41 27.11
N VAL A 729 1.23 -12.30 27.62
CA VAL A 729 1.96 -11.02 27.70
C VAL A 729 2.44 -10.82 29.12
N VAL A 730 3.64 -10.26 29.32
CA VAL A 730 4.16 -9.91 30.64
C VAL A 730 3.81 -8.44 30.93
N PRO A 731 2.83 -8.14 31.79
CA PRO A 731 2.31 -6.76 31.95
C PRO A 731 3.37 -5.77 32.46
N GLY A 732 4.30 -6.28 33.28
CA GLY A 732 5.43 -5.48 33.79
C GLY A 732 6.38 -5.03 32.68
N GLU A 733 6.56 -5.84 31.64
CA GLU A 733 7.38 -5.49 30.47
C GLU A 733 6.64 -4.47 29.62
N ARG A 734 5.37 -4.71 29.25
CA ARG A 734 4.51 -3.71 28.56
C ARG A 734 4.56 -2.35 29.24
N THR A 735 4.34 -2.33 30.56
CA THR A 735 4.39 -1.11 31.38
C THR A 735 5.75 -0.42 31.31
N SER A 736 6.84 -1.18 31.20
CA SER A 736 8.20 -0.64 31.08
C SER A 736 8.43 0.03 29.72
N TYR A 737 7.91 -0.54 28.63
CA TYR A 737 7.95 0.07 27.29
C TYR A 737 7.16 1.39 27.27
N GLU A 738 5.93 1.39 27.78
CA GLU A 738 5.07 2.57 27.82
C GLU A 738 5.66 3.74 28.63
N ARG A 739 6.49 3.41 29.64
CA ARG A 739 7.16 4.37 30.52
C ARG A 739 8.60 4.68 30.13
N ALA A 740 9.13 4.05 29.08
CA ALA A 740 10.54 4.18 28.69
C ALA A 740 10.86 5.65 28.37
N ALA A 741 11.70 6.31 29.17
CA ALA A 741 11.90 7.76 29.08
C ALA A 741 12.75 8.20 27.87
N ALA A 742 13.49 7.31 27.22
CA ALA A 742 14.29 7.63 26.03
C ALA A 742 14.35 6.42 25.07
N PRO A 743 14.60 6.64 23.78
CA PRO A 743 14.86 5.59 22.79
C PRO A 743 15.87 4.52 23.29
N ALA A 744 17.05 4.92 23.78
CA ALA A 744 18.01 4.00 24.39
C ALA A 744 17.48 3.16 25.59
N VAL A 745 16.46 3.63 26.31
CA VAL A 745 15.82 2.83 27.37
C VAL A 745 14.98 1.72 26.75
N THR A 746 14.25 2.02 25.67
CA THR A 746 13.51 1.00 24.91
C THR A 746 14.45 -0.02 24.29
N ASP A 747 15.57 0.40 23.70
CA ASP A 747 16.60 -0.54 23.20
C ASP A 747 17.14 -1.46 24.30
N ALA A 748 17.38 -0.93 25.50
CA ALA A 748 17.82 -1.75 26.63
C ALA A 748 16.72 -2.68 27.15
N LEU A 749 15.45 -2.35 26.95
CA LEU A 749 14.32 -3.25 27.24
C LEU A 749 14.19 -4.32 26.16
N ASN A 750 14.41 -3.97 24.89
CA ASN A 750 14.50 -4.94 23.79
C ASN A 750 15.59 -5.96 24.10
N GLU A 751 16.81 -5.53 24.50
CA GLU A 751 17.91 -6.44 24.88
C GLU A 751 17.55 -7.39 26.02
N GLN A 752 16.67 -6.98 26.93
CA GLN A 752 16.28 -7.80 28.08
C GLN A 752 15.13 -8.76 27.78
N ALA A 753 14.14 -8.29 27.02
CA ALA A 753 12.86 -8.98 26.84
C ALA A 753 12.82 -9.81 25.55
N ILE A 754 13.55 -9.38 24.52
CA ILE A 754 13.52 -10.02 23.20
C ILE A 754 14.74 -10.96 23.05
N GLY A 755 14.48 -12.22 22.72
CA GLY A 755 15.52 -13.10 22.14
C GLY A 755 16.46 -13.86 23.09
N HIS A 756 16.24 -13.89 24.41
CA HIS A 756 17.11 -14.65 25.31
C HIS A 756 16.87 -16.17 25.40
N ASP A 757 15.65 -16.66 25.15
CA ASP A 757 15.33 -18.10 25.14
C ASP A 757 14.14 -18.40 24.19
N PRO A 758 14.28 -19.31 23.21
CA PRO A 758 13.18 -19.74 22.33
C PRO A 758 11.95 -20.30 23.07
N THR A 759 12.11 -20.76 24.31
CA THR A 759 11.04 -21.24 25.18
C THR A 759 10.35 -20.13 25.98
N THR A 760 10.91 -18.92 25.96
CA THR A 760 10.33 -17.69 26.51
C THR A 760 10.13 -16.62 25.44
N ASP A 761 10.03 -17.00 24.17
CA ASP A 761 9.76 -16.11 23.05
C ASP A 761 8.33 -15.56 23.21
N HIS A 762 8.21 -14.43 23.89
CA HIS A 762 6.97 -13.74 24.16
C HIS A 762 7.10 -12.28 23.75
N SER A 763 6.02 -11.74 23.21
CA SER A 763 5.94 -10.36 22.76
C SER A 763 5.64 -9.46 23.97
N PRO A 764 6.50 -8.49 24.32
CA PRO A 764 6.27 -7.61 25.48
C PRO A 764 4.98 -6.78 25.39
N LEU A 765 4.53 -6.43 24.18
CA LEU A 765 3.24 -5.75 23.96
C LEU A 765 2.12 -6.73 23.60
N GLY A 766 2.44 -7.97 23.22
CA GLY A 766 1.51 -8.96 22.72
C GLY A 766 1.37 -8.94 21.20
N ASP A 767 0.37 -9.65 20.70
CA ASP A 767 0.03 -9.71 19.27
C ASP A 767 -1.09 -8.70 18.94
N ALA A 768 -1.34 -8.43 17.66
CA ALA A 768 -2.20 -7.33 17.21
C ALA A 768 -3.60 -7.34 17.83
N ILE A 769 -4.27 -8.50 17.91
CA ILE A 769 -5.63 -8.61 18.47
C ILE A 769 -5.65 -8.31 19.98
N PRO A 770 -4.90 -9.03 20.86
CA PRO A 770 -4.87 -8.71 22.28
C PRO A 770 -4.33 -7.31 22.59
N PHE A 771 -3.35 -6.81 21.83
CA PHE A 771 -2.82 -5.47 22.03
C PHE A 771 -3.82 -4.38 21.63
N SER A 772 -4.58 -4.57 20.55
CA SER A 772 -5.67 -3.67 20.18
C SER A 772 -6.77 -3.63 21.24
N SER A 773 -7.14 -4.79 21.81
CA SER A 773 -8.07 -4.86 22.94
C SER A 773 -7.54 -4.08 24.15
N TYR A 774 -6.26 -4.24 24.46
CA TYR A 774 -5.60 -3.48 25.51
C TYR A 774 -5.65 -1.97 25.26
N LEU A 775 -5.30 -1.55 24.04
CA LEU A 775 -5.28 -0.15 23.63
C LEU A 775 -6.68 0.47 23.69
N MET A 776 -7.72 -0.28 23.28
CA MET A 776 -9.12 0.13 23.46
C MET A 776 -9.43 0.43 24.92
N GLY A 777 -9.03 -0.45 25.84
CA GLY A 777 -9.20 -0.20 27.28
C GLY A 777 -8.52 1.10 27.74
N ARG A 778 -7.31 1.39 27.26
CA ARG A 778 -6.59 2.64 27.59
C ARG A 778 -7.27 3.88 26.98
N VAL A 779 -7.67 3.81 25.72
CA VAL A 779 -8.35 4.91 25.01
C VAL A 779 -9.67 5.24 25.68
N LEU A 780 -10.44 4.21 26.03
CA LEU A 780 -11.75 4.29 26.65
C LEU A 780 -11.70 4.49 28.17
N ASP A 781 -10.54 4.69 28.79
CA ASP A 781 -10.45 4.95 30.23
C ASP A 781 -11.26 6.21 30.60
N PRO A 782 -12.37 6.08 31.38
CA PRO A 782 -13.25 7.21 31.70
C PRO A 782 -12.58 8.25 32.62
N ASP A 783 -11.54 7.86 33.36
CA ASP A 783 -10.77 8.75 34.21
C ASP A 783 -9.72 9.55 33.42
N GLY A 784 -9.64 9.31 32.10
CA GLY A 784 -8.74 10.03 31.21
C GLY A 784 -7.27 9.70 31.47
N GLY A 785 -6.97 8.49 31.97
CA GLY A 785 -5.61 8.04 32.25
C GLY A 785 -4.66 8.23 31.06
N PRO A 786 -3.34 8.39 31.29
CA PRO A 786 -2.38 8.64 30.22
C PRO A 786 -2.35 7.47 29.24
N VAL A 787 -2.37 7.76 27.94
CA VAL A 787 -2.29 6.74 26.90
C VAL A 787 -0.93 6.86 26.20
N PRO A 788 -0.16 5.77 26.07
CA PRO A 788 1.11 5.81 25.36
C PRO A 788 0.87 6.03 23.86
N ASP A 789 1.53 7.03 23.28
CA ASP A 789 1.53 7.23 21.83
C ASP A 789 2.68 6.45 21.18
N PHE A 790 2.32 5.37 20.49
CA PHE A 790 3.24 4.55 19.72
C PHE A 790 3.46 5.11 18.32
N ASN A 791 4.68 4.94 17.82
CA ASN A 791 5.02 5.19 16.42
C ASN A 791 4.51 3.99 15.60
N LEU A 792 3.54 4.24 14.72
CA LEU A 792 2.85 3.17 13.98
C LEU A 792 3.78 2.48 13.00
N ASP A 793 4.72 3.19 12.38
CA ASP A 793 5.63 2.65 11.37
C ASP A 793 6.82 1.90 11.97
N ALA A 794 6.88 1.71 13.30
CA ALA A 794 7.94 1.01 14.03
C ALA A 794 9.37 1.46 13.62
N ASP A 795 9.53 2.77 13.36
CA ASP A 795 10.70 3.37 12.68
C ASP A 795 12.04 3.16 13.43
N ARG A 796 12.01 2.74 14.69
CA ARG A 796 13.22 2.45 15.50
C ARG A 796 13.27 1.01 16.00
N GLY A 797 12.52 0.11 15.37
CA GLY A 797 12.33 -1.26 15.84
C GLY A 797 11.06 -1.39 16.68
N TYR A 798 10.99 -2.43 17.50
CA TYR A 798 9.76 -2.81 18.19
C TYR A 798 9.41 -1.94 19.41
N GLY A 799 8.11 -1.63 19.55
CA GLY A 799 7.53 -1.02 20.75
C GLY A 799 7.96 0.43 21.04
N TYR A 800 8.35 1.16 19.99
CA TYR A 800 8.81 2.53 20.10
C TYR A 800 7.67 3.53 20.26
N ARG A 801 7.84 4.46 21.21
CA ARG A 801 6.95 5.62 21.36
C ARG A 801 7.28 6.68 20.32
N CYS A 802 6.35 7.61 20.12
CA CYS A 802 6.55 8.76 19.24
C CYS A 802 7.84 9.53 19.61
N TRP A 803 8.73 9.69 18.63
CA TRP A 803 10.06 10.26 18.81
C TRP A 803 10.40 11.33 17.76
N ASP A 804 11.42 12.13 18.06
CA ASP A 804 11.96 13.18 17.20
C ASP A 804 13.49 13.27 17.34
N TRP A 805 14.14 13.95 16.40
CA TRP A 805 15.56 14.27 16.48
C TRP A 805 15.84 15.19 17.69
N ILE A 806 17.01 15.05 18.30
CA ILE A 806 17.53 16.08 19.21
C ILE A 806 17.95 17.26 18.34
N ARG A 807 17.25 18.37 18.49
CA ARG A 807 17.44 19.60 17.70
C ARG A 807 18.40 20.56 18.39
N GLY A 808 19.22 21.25 17.60
CA GLY A 808 20.24 22.21 18.06
C GLY A 808 19.76 23.66 18.02
N ASP A 809 20.69 24.62 17.99
CA ASP A 809 20.36 26.05 17.81
C ASP A 809 20.41 26.49 16.33
N ALA A 810 20.89 25.61 15.44
CA ALA A 810 20.96 25.90 14.02
C ALA A 810 19.57 25.86 13.39
N THR A 811 19.26 26.86 12.57
CA THR A 811 18.03 26.91 11.79
C THR A 811 18.32 26.55 10.34
N GLY A 812 17.49 25.68 9.77
CA GLY A 812 17.46 25.37 8.35
C GLY A 812 16.20 25.93 7.71
N GLU A 813 16.06 25.70 6.42
CA GLU A 813 14.86 25.98 5.66
C GLU A 813 14.34 24.65 5.12
N ASN A 814 13.10 24.29 5.45
CA ASN A 814 12.51 23.04 5.00
C ASN A 814 12.10 23.15 3.52
N GLY A 815 11.59 22.05 2.94
CA GLY A 815 11.10 22.07 1.55
C GLY A 815 10.09 23.19 1.27
N ARG A 816 9.35 23.66 2.28
CA ARG A 816 8.30 24.68 2.17
C ARG A 816 8.80 26.10 2.39
N HIS A 817 10.10 26.34 2.35
CA HIS A 817 10.71 27.64 2.64
C HIS A 817 10.40 28.18 4.04
N LYS A 818 10.04 27.30 4.99
CA LYS A 818 9.80 27.68 6.38
C LYS A 818 11.05 27.41 7.22
N PRO A 819 11.40 28.32 8.14
CA PRO A 819 12.50 28.08 9.04
C PRO A 819 12.15 26.96 10.02
N TYR A 820 13.05 25.99 10.17
CA TYR A 820 12.93 24.92 11.17
C TYR A 820 14.22 24.77 11.96
N THR A 821 14.13 24.14 13.14
CA THR A 821 15.32 23.86 13.96
C THR A 821 15.97 22.56 13.50
N LYS A 822 17.22 22.61 13.04
CA LYS A 822 17.90 21.43 12.50
C LYS A 822 18.23 20.42 13.60
N PRO A 823 18.26 19.12 13.27
CA PRO A 823 18.91 18.11 14.10
C PRO A 823 20.35 18.48 14.46
N VAL A 824 20.83 18.06 15.62
CA VAL A 824 22.24 18.22 16.02
C VAL A 824 23.17 17.38 15.14
N VAL A 825 22.66 16.27 14.61
CA VAL A 825 23.36 15.37 13.67
C VAL A 825 22.53 15.30 12.40
N GLU A 826 23.15 15.58 11.25
CA GLU A 826 22.49 15.55 9.95
C GLU A 826 21.96 14.13 9.65
N SER A 827 20.70 14.05 9.23
CA SER A 827 20.02 12.79 8.94
C SER A 827 20.19 12.37 7.48
N GLU A 828 20.01 11.08 7.17
CA GLU A 828 20.24 10.51 5.83
C GLU A 828 19.56 11.25 4.66
N GLY A 829 18.36 11.79 4.87
CA GLY A 829 17.63 12.54 3.83
C GLY A 829 17.99 14.03 3.74
N SER A 830 18.93 14.52 4.54
CA SER A 830 19.34 15.93 4.54
C SER A 830 20.27 16.24 3.37
N PRO A 831 20.12 17.40 2.68
CA PRO A 831 21.08 17.87 1.67
C PRO A 831 22.51 18.03 2.22
N ASP A 832 22.63 18.25 3.53
CA ASP A 832 23.90 18.42 4.22
C ASP A 832 24.48 17.11 4.75
N TRP A 833 23.78 15.98 4.55
CA TRP A 833 24.26 14.69 4.99
C TRP A 833 25.47 14.23 4.17
N HIS A 834 26.48 13.72 4.87
CA HIS A 834 27.74 13.32 4.25
C HIS A 834 27.84 11.82 3.96
N GLY A 835 26.75 11.08 4.16
CA GLY A 835 26.61 9.65 3.89
C GLY A 835 27.37 8.73 4.84
N ALA A 836 26.96 7.46 4.88
CA ALA A 836 27.70 6.41 5.56
C ALA A 836 28.73 5.80 4.60
N SER A 837 30.03 6.07 4.81
CA SER A 837 31.09 5.29 4.16
C SER A 837 31.53 4.18 5.12
N PRO A 838 31.73 2.92 4.67
CA PRO A 838 32.32 1.87 5.50
C PRO A 838 33.71 2.19 6.05
N ASP A 839 34.42 3.11 5.40
CA ASP A 839 35.75 3.57 5.84
C ASP A 839 35.69 4.88 6.65
N ALA A 840 34.52 5.51 6.79
CA ALA A 840 34.32 6.71 7.60
C ALA A 840 33.52 6.39 8.87
N VAL A 841 33.85 7.04 9.97
CA VAL A 841 33.09 6.93 11.21
C VAL A 841 31.71 7.56 10.98
N GLN A 842 30.65 6.76 11.03
CA GLN A 842 29.29 7.29 11.05
C GLN A 842 29.09 8.16 12.30
N GLN A 843 28.39 9.28 12.15
CA GLN A 843 27.95 10.05 13.31
C GLN A 843 26.71 9.39 13.90
N PRO A 844 26.74 8.94 15.17
CA PRO A 844 25.56 8.35 15.78
C PRO A 844 24.42 9.35 15.83
N ILE A 845 23.22 8.93 15.43
CA ILE A 845 22.03 9.75 15.48
C ILE A 845 21.64 10.05 16.92
N ARG A 846 20.94 11.17 17.09
CA ARG A 846 20.53 11.68 18.40
C ARG A 846 19.04 11.89 18.42
N THR A 847 18.32 11.08 19.18
CA THR A 847 16.85 11.09 19.19
C THR A 847 16.27 11.23 20.59
N ARG A 848 14.98 11.55 20.69
CA ARG A 848 14.26 11.72 21.96
C ARG A 848 12.80 11.34 21.81
N TYR A 849 12.16 10.92 22.89
CA TYR A 849 10.69 10.80 22.93
C TYR A 849 10.01 12.14 23.12
N LEU A 850 8.88 12.32 22.46
CA LEU A 850 8.08 13.55 22.49
C LEU A 850 7.28 13.67 23.80
N ASP A 851 6.73 12.57 24.29
CA ASP A 851 5.88 12.52 25.50
C ASP A 851 6.65 12.34 26.80
N THR A 852 7.94 12.69 26.80
CA THR A 852 8.59 12.97 28.09
C THR A 852 8.03 14.27 28.59
N VAL A 853 6.96 14.16 29.38
CA VAL A 853 6.52 15.19 30.31
C VAL A 853 7.78 15.79 30.90
N LYS A 854 8.14 17.01 30.47
CA LYS A 854 9.03 17.86 31.25
C LYS A 854 8.25 18.09 32.53
N GLY A 855 8.43 17.21 33.50
CA GLY A 855 7.95 17.39 34.85
C GLY A 855 8.48 18.73 35.29
N LYS A 856 7.62 19.75 35.23
CA LYS A 856 7.75 20.91 36.09
C LYS A 856 7.21 20.44 37.44
N ASP A 857 8.06 19.72 38.16
CA ASP A 857 8.07 19.75 39.61
C ASP A 857 9.41 20.37 40.05
#